data_AF-A0A924ZH10-F1
#
_entry.id   AF-A0A924ZH10-F1
#
_cell.length_a   1.000
_cell.length_b   1.000
_cell.length_c   1.000
_cell.angle_alpha   90.00
_cell.angle_beta   90.00
_cell.angle_gamma   90.00
#
_symmetry.space_group_name_H-M   'P 1'
#
loop_
_entity.id
_entity.type
_entity.pdbx_description
1 polymer ?
#
loop_
_entity_poly.entity_id
_entity_poly.type
_entity_poly.pdbx_seq_one_letter_code
_entity_poly.pdbx_strand_id
1 'polypeptide(L)'
;MTSLALVPTQFELFDTTTWLPQLRYITQAGGRLDPVLARRFAEMATEEGWLLFIMYGQTEAGPRMSYLPARDAADWFHTIGRPIPGGSFRLIDATGAEIDQPGVPGELIYEGPNVMLGYALARTDLGAPAGPQILHTGDIAERLNNGYYCIVGRASRFIKLFGLRIGLDEVETRLRSEGHRGYASGTDARLVLFVQDASGNAALRTAVATWLKLPASAVLVEPLHDVPVLASGKVDYRALARHAEALTASHEQVAPDEHSLEGLLKSALSTPVLDLDRSFLDLGGDSLSYLEVQLHLSSRLGLAPAGWERLPLRELLALDVPISAKNTVPMGTLQEVSADLLARVAAIFAVIALHSTTWATGGGSYLLLILAGYSLARFQSSLLFDGRVLQTCRSMLLPIMVCYYILIGAIALFRPPIDPGFFLLVENFVPRVEPRGLTPYWYVSTYVQIILIATLPFAVPGLRRTIAAHPLVAGCVALVGSVVVMHLAGLVDIAYTQRHHHPVPALQLLLMGWCAFFASSLAQRAVVSLLILGLWWGAWGDAPTGIALFALTGAGAVVWGLRVPLFRGVTRGLMRIGSLTLFLYLLHVPVMVLVLPRMSDQPEALQLAVVIALTLIASALSKLAYDRTAARLQGLLT
;
A
#
# COMPACT_ATOMS: atom_id res chain seq x y z
N MET A 1 -40.03 40.14 -27.66
CA MET A 1 -40.13 39.06 -26.65
C MET A 1 -40.23 39.74 -25.30
N THR A 2 -41.30 39.52 -24.54
CA THR A 2 -41.57 40.25 -23.28
C THR A 2 -41.30 39.40 -22.04
N SER A 3 -41.04 38.11 -22.18
CA SER A 3 -40.63 37.23 -21.09
C SER A 3 -39.65 36.16 -21.57
N LEU A 4 -38.75 35.74 -20.67
CA LEU A 4 -37.74 34.71 -20.90
C LEU A 4 -37.77 33.68 -19.76
N ALA A 5 -37.66 32.40 -20.12
CA ALA A 5 -37.45 31.32 -19.16
C ALA A 5 -36.07 30.72 -19.44
N LEU A 6 -35.17 30.88 -18.47
CA LEU A 6 -33.76 30.55 -18.61
C LEU A 6 -33.34 29.51 -17.56
N VAL A 7 -32.38 28.67 -17.91
CA VAL A 7 -31.67 27.79 -16.97
C VAL A 7 -30.32 28.40 -16.60
N PRO A 8 -29.67 27.99 -15.49
CA PRO A 8 -28.46 28.66 -14.98
C PRO A 8 -27.34 28.89 -16.01
N THR A 9 -27.06 27.92 -16.87
CA THR A 9 -26.04 28.05 -17.92
C THR A 9 -26.39 29.09 -18.98
N GLN A 10 -27.68 29.33 -19.24
CA GLN A 10 -28.10 30.39 -20.15
C GLN A 10 -27.95 31.77 -19.49
N PHE A 11 -28.14 31.88 -18.17
CA PHE A 11 -27.82 33.12 -17.47
C PHE A 11 -26.34 33.49 -17.65
N GLU A 12 -25.43 32.51 -17.62
CA GLU A 12 -24.00 32.76 -17.86
C GLU A 12 -23.73 33.27 -19.28
N LEU A 13 -24.44 32.74 -20.29
CA LEU A 13 -24.32 33.18 -21.68
C LEU A 13 -24.89 34.59 -21.91
N PHE A 14 -25.98 34.93 -21.24
CA PHE A 14 -26.62 36.23 -21.37
C PHE A 14 -25.96 37.34 -20.53
N ASP A 15 -25.07 36.98 -19.60
CA ASP A 15 -24.35 37.90 -18.72
C ASP A 15 -23.45 38.91 -19.47
N THR A 16 -23.13 38.64 -20.74
CA THR A 16 -22.31 39.47 -21.62
C THR A 16 -23.11 40.14 -22.76
N THR A 17 -24.43 40.06 -22.75
CA THR A 17 -25.29 40.51 -23.87
C THR A 17 -26.17 41.68 -23.44
N THR A 18 -26.44 42.63 -24.35
CA THR A 18 -27.46 43.68 -24.16
C THR A 18 -28.87 43.11 -24.25
N TRP A 19 -29.72 43.39 -23.27
CA TRP A 19 -31.09 42.88 -23.18
C TRP A 19 -32.07 43.59 -24.11
N LEU A 20 -33.21 42.93 -24.36
CA LEU A 20 -34.26 43.48 -25.23
C LEU A 20 -35.05 44.58 -24.49
N PRO A 21 -35.27 45.76 -25.10
CA PRO A 21 -35.92 46.91 -24.45
C PRO A 21 -37.40 46.70 -24.09
N GLN A 22 -38.01 45.57 -24.48
CA GLN A 22 -39.42 45.24 -24.17
C GLN A 22 -39.56 44.11 -23.14
N LEU A 23 -38.46 43.70 -22.50
CA LEU A 23 -38.48 42.61 -21.52
C LEU A 23 -39.24 43.05 -20.26
N ARG A 24 -40.16 42.21 -19.78
CA ARG A 24 -40.95 42.44 -18.56
C ARG A 24 -40.49 41.56 -17.41
N TYR A 25 -40.15 40.31 -17.69
CA TYR A 25 -39.66 39.41 -16.65
C TYR A 25 -38.82 38.24 -17.19
N ILE A 26 -37.91 37.77 -16.36
CA ILE A 26 -37.13 36.55 -16.54
C ILE A 26 -37.50 35.58 -15.43
N THR A 27 -37.67 34.31 -15.78
CA THR A 27 -37.80 33.23 -14.80
C THR A 27 -36.57 32.34 -14.87
N GLN A 28 -36.00 32.05 -13.71
CA GLN A 28 -34.96 31.04 -13.56
C GLN A 28 -35.61 29.74 -13.11
N ALA A 29 -35.40 28.67 -13.88
CA ALA A 29 -35.84 27.33 -13.48
C ALA A 29 -34.79 26.28 -13.87
N GLY A 30 -35.00 25.05 -13.39
CA GLY A 30 -34.25 23.90 -13.85
C GLY A 30 -32.94 23.61 -13.11
N GLY A 31 -32.31 24.55 -12.43
CA GLY A 31 -31.13 24.25 -11.61
C GLY A 31 -30.93 25.28 -10.53
N ARG A 32 -29.95 25.08 -9.65
CA ARG A 32 -29.54 26.15 -8.73
C ARG A 32 -28.82 27.23 -9.54
N LEU A 33 -29.30 28.47 -9.47
CA LEU A 33 -28.56 29.61 -10.00
C LEU A 33 -27.42 29.95 -9.04
N ASP A 34 -26.23 30.20 -9.59
CA ASP A 34 -25.09 30.63 -8.80
C ASP A 34 -25.44 31.92 -8.03
N PRO A 35 -25.17 32.05 -6.72
CA PRO A 35 -25.57 33.22 -5.94
C PRO A 35 -24.98 34.53 -6.45
N VAL A 36 -23.76 34.53 -7.01
CA VAL A 36 -23.13 35.72 -7.57
C VAL A 36 -23.88 36.15 -8.82
N LEU A 37 -24.22 35.19 -9.68
CA LEU A 37 -24.99 35.45 -10.90
C LEU A 37 -26.44 35.85 -10.58
N ALA A 38 -27.06 35.20 -9.60
CA ALA A 38 -28.41 35.50 -9.14
C ALA A 38 -28.51 36.93 -8.58
N ARG A 39 -27.52 37.33 -7.78
CA ARG A 39 -27.40 38.70 -7.27
C ARG A 39 -27.24 39.70 -8.41
N ARG A 40 -26.29 39.47 -9.32
CA ARG A 40 -26.03 40.36 -10.46
C ARG A 40 -27.28 40.55 -11.32
N PHE A 41 -28.00 39.47 -11.61
CA PHE A 41 -29.24 39.55 -12.38
C PHE A 41 -30.38 40.21 -11.61
N ALA A 42 -30.44 40.08 -10.28
CA ALA A 42 -31.42 40.80 -9.48
C ALA A 42 -31.13 42.31 -9.44
N GLU A 43 -29.86 42.70 -9.38
CA GLU A 43 -29.40 44.09 -9.47
C GLU A 43 -29.75 44.67 -10.87
N MET A 44 -29.38 43.97 -11.93
CA MET A 44 -29.68 44.36 -13.32
C MET A 44 -31.20 44.44 -13.60
N ALA A 45 -32.00 43.53 -13.04
CA ALA A 45 -33.46 43.58 -13.13
C ALA A 45 -34.01 44.89 -12.58
N THR A 46 -33.46 45.33 -11.45
CA THR A 46 -33.85 46.57 -10.77
C THR A 46 -33.44 47.79 -11.59
N GLU A 47 -32.23 47.80 -12.14
CA GLU A 47 -31.70 48.91 -12.96
C GLU A 47 -32.46 49.09 -14.28
N GLU A 48 -32.78 47.98 -14.96
CA GLU A 48 -33.42 47.99 -16.27
C GLU A 48 -34.96 47.92 -16.22
N GLY A 49 -35.54 47.73 -15.04
CA GLY A 49 -36.99 47.80 -14.81
C GLY A 49 -37.79 46.56 -15.22
N TRP A 50 -37.16 45.38 -15.24
CA TRP A 50 -37.82 44.08 -15.45
C TRP A 50 -37.77 43.21 -14.18
N LEU A 51 -38.57 42.14 -14.13
CA LEU A 51 -38.72 41.31 -12.92
C LEU A 51 -37.94 40.00 -13.03
N LEU A 52 -37.18 39.64 -12.00
CA LEU A 52 -36.54 38.33 -11.89
C LEU A 52 -37.31 37.42 -10.94
N PHE A 53 -37.70 36.23 -11.39
CA PHE A 53 -38.27 35.21 -10.52
C PHE A 53 -37.35 33.99 -10.46
N ILE A 54 -36.81 33.70 -9.27
CA ILE A 54 -36.05 32.47 -9.01
C ILE A 54 -37.05 31.38 -8.63
N MET A 55 -37.07 30.27 -9.36
CA MET A 55 -38.05 29.21 -9.18
C MET A 55 -37.37 27.87 -8.93
N TYR A 56 -38.01 27.04 -8.11
CA TYR A 56 -37.58 25.68 -7.85
C TYR A 56 -38.75 24.72 -8.04
N GLY A 57 -38.43 23.52 -8.51
CA GLY A 57 -39.40 22.49 -8.80
C GLY A 57 -38.77 21.27 -9.46
N GLN A 58 -39.55 20.19 -9.46
CA GLN A 58 -39.21 18.91 -10.04
C GLN A 58 -40.33 18.51 -11.02
N THR A 59 -40.02 17.65 -11.99
CA THR A 59 -41.00 17.20 -13.00
C THR A 59 -42.19 16.51 -12.31
N GLU A 60 -41.90 15.84 -11.20
CA GLU A 60 -42.79 15.13 -10.31
C GLU A 60 -43.84 16.03 -9.61
N ALA A 61 -43.72 17.35 -9.72
CA ALA A 61 -44.67 18.30 -9.14
C ALA A 61 -45.01 19.46 -10.09
N GLY A 62 -45.24 19.18 -11.38
CA GLY A 62 -45.73 20.16 -12.34
C GLY A 62 -44.80 21.38 -12.49
N PRO A 63 -43.71 21.20 -13.25
CA PRO A 63 -42.28 21.53 -13.00
C PRO A 63 -41.84 22.62 -11.99
N ARG A 64 -42.74 23.28 -11.27
CA ARG A 64 -42.47 24.40 -10.35
C ARG A 64 -43.28 24.19 -9.07
N MET A 65 -42.59 24.24 -7.94
CA MET A 65 -43.16 24.09 -6.60
C MET A 65 -43.06 25.39 -5.80
N SER A 66 -42.04 26.21 -6.07
CA SER A 66 -41.81 27.48 -5.36
C SER A 66 -41.27 28.58 -6.26
N TYR A 67 -41.38 29.80 -5.75
CA TYR A 67 -40.79 30.98 -6.35
C TYR A 67 -40.37 32.00 -5.29
N LEU A 68 -39.28 32.71 -5.58
CA LEU A 68 -38.91 33.95 -4.90
C LEU A 68 -39.65 35.11 -5.58
N PRO A 69 -40.45 35.91 -4.85
CA PRO A 69 -41.08 37.09 -5.43
C PRO A 69 -40.02 38.08 -5.93
N ALA A 70 -40.25 38.68 -7.10
CA ALA A 70 -39.24 39.52 -7.75
C ALA A 70 -38.76 40.71 -6.91
N ARG A 71 -39.65 41.30 -6.10
CA ARG A 71 -39.31 42.39 -5.16
C ARG A 71 -38.30 41.97 -4.09
N ASP A 72 -38.23 40.68 -3.78
CA ASP A 72 -37.39 40.11 -2.72
C ASP A 72 -36.11 39.50 -3.32
N ALA A 73 -35.96 39.50 -4.65
CA ALA A 73 -34.85 38.86 -5.36
C ALA A 73 -33.49 39.50 -5.05
N ALA A 74 -33.44 40.82 -4.89
CA ALA A 74 -32.18 41.53 -4.58
C ALA A 74 -31.61 41.15 -3.21
N ASP A 75 -32.47 40.89 -2.23
CA ASP A 75 -32.05 40.58 -0.85
C ASP A 75 -31.90 39.07 -0.61
N TRP A 76 -32.71 38.25 -1.29
CA TRP A 76 -32.86 36.82 -1.00
C TRP A 76 -32.58 35.91 -2.21
N PHE A 77 -31.77 36.38 -3.16
CA PHE A 77 -31.41 35.67 -4.41
C PHE A 77 -30.87 34.24 -4.22
N HIS A 78 -30.37 33.90 -3.02
CA HIS A 78 -29.84 32.58 -2.70
C HIS A 78 -30.92 31.56 -2.29
N THR A 79 -32.17 32.00 -2.12
CA THR A 79 -33.29 31.17 -1.66
C THR A 79 -34.12 30.64 -2.83
N ILE A 80 -34.90 29.58 -2.58
CA ILE A 80 -35.96 29.12 -3.49
C ILE A 80 -37.32 29.78 -3.21
N GLY A 81 -37.32 30.80 -2.35
CA GLY A 81 -38.49 31.55 -1.93
C GLY A 81 -39.50 30.70 -1.16
N ARG A 82 -40.76 30.79 -1.58
CA ARG A 82 -41.92 30.19 -0.91
C ARG A 82 -42.73 29.30 -1.86
N PRO A 83 -43.48 28.31 -1.34
CA PRO A 83 -44.30 27.46 -2.19
C PRO A 83 -45.30 28.28 -3.02
N ILE A 84 -45.57 27.82 -4.24
CA ILE A 84 -46.61 28.38 -5.11
C ILE A 84 -47.97 28.16 -4.44
N PRO A 85 -48.91 29.14 -4.49
CA PRO A 85 -50.22 28.98 -3.90
C PRO A 85 -50.92 27.68 -4.32
N GLY A 86 -51.41 26.93 -3.33
CA GLY A 86 -51.98 25.59 -3.53
C GLY A 86 -51.04 24.44 -3.17
N GLY A 87 -49.73 24.70 -2.99
CA GLY A 87 -48.77 23.75 -2.43
C GLY A 87 -48.23 24.17 -1.07
N SER A 88 -47.60 23.25 -0.36
CA SER A 88 -46.92 23.48 0.92
C SER A 88 -45.55 22.79 0.97
N PHE A 89 -44.65 23.34 1.78
CA PHE A 89 -43.36 22.75 2.09
C PHE A 89 -43.29 22.39 3.57
N ARG A 90 -42.71 21.22 3.86
CA ARG A 90 -42.38 20.75 5.21
C ARG A 90 -40.94 20.25 5.21
N LEU A 91 -40.24 20.33 6.34
CA LEU A 91 -38.92 19.74 6.50
C LEU A 91 -39.03 18.56 7.45
N ILE A 92 -38.41 17.43 7.13
CA ILE A 92 -38.36 16.26 8.02
C ILE A 92 -36.93 15.88 8.36
N ASP A 93 -36.72 15.34 9.56
CA ASP A 93 -35.45 14.78 9.99
C ASP A 93 -35.27 13.32 9.56
N ALA A 94 -34.14 12.71 9.94
CA ALA A 94 -33.84 11.32 9.60
C ALA A 94 -34.77 10.28 10.24
N THR A 95 -35.54 10.66 11.25
CA THR A 95 -36.56 9.82 11.91
C THR A 95 -37.95 10.02 11.30
N GLY A 96 -38.11 10.99 10.39
CA GLY A 96 -39.38 11.38 9.79
C GLY A 96 -40.16 12.41 10.61
N ALA A 97 -39.57 12.96 11.68
CA ALA A 97 -40.20 14.00 12.48
C ALA A 97 -40.08 15.37 11.79
N GLU A 98 -41.12 16.20 11.91
CA GLU A 98 -41.15 17.53 11.29
C GLU A 98 -40.21 18.52 12.00
N ILE A 99 -39.48 19.30 11.21
CA ILE A 99 -38.54 20.32 11.67
C ILE A 99 -39.19 21.70 11.54
N ASP A 100 -39.59 22.26 12.68
CA ASP A 100 -40.21 23.59 12.74
C ASP A 100 -39.23 24.73 13.05
N GLN A 101 -38.00 24.42 13.44
CA GLN A 101 -37.02 25.44 13.81
C GLN A 101 -36.33 26.02 12.56
N PRO A 102 -36.27 27.36 12.40
CA PRO A 102 -35.48 27.97 11.35
C PRO A 102 -33.99 27.63 11.45
N GLY A 103 -33.32 27.50 10.30
CA GLY A 103 -31.88 27.20 10.19
C GLY A 103 -31.50 25.75 10.50
N VAL A 104 -32.48 24.86 10.75
CA VAL A 104 -32.22 23.43 10.90
C VAL A 104 -32.47 22.73 9.56
N PRO A 105 -31.47 22.07 8.96
CA PRO A 105 -31.62 21.39 7.69
C PRO A 105 -32.38 20.06 7.82
N GLY A 106 -33.25 19.77 6.86
CA GLY A 106 -34.03 18.53 6.76
C GLY A 106 -34.40 18.18 5.32
N GLU A 107 -34.94 17.00 5.09
CA GLU A 107 -35.48 16.65 3.77
C GLU A 107 -36.72 17.51 3.48
N LEU A 108 -36.72 18.15 2.31
CA LEU A 108 -37.83 18.96 1.83
C LEU A 108 -38.94 18.05 1.29
N ILE A 109 -40.11 18.15 1.90
CA ILE A 109 -41.33 17.47 1.48
C ILE A 109 -42.24 18.52 0.85
N TYR A 110 -42.73 18.22 -0.36
CA TYR A 110 -43.72 19.04 -1.04
C TYR A 110 -45.08 18.36 -1.01
N GLU A 111 -46.13 19.11 -0.73
CA GLU A 111 -47.51 18.63 -0.82
C GLU A 111 -48.33 19.57 -1.70
N GLY A 112 -49.09 19.03 -2.65
CA GLY A 112 -49.93 19.84 -3.52
C GLY A 112 -50.62 19.09 -4.67
N PRO A 113 -51.63 19.71 -5.29
CA PRO A 113 -52.44 19.09 -6.35
C PRO A 113 -51.67 18.88 -7.67
N ASN A 114 -50.49 19.48 -7.81
CA ASN A 114 -49.58 19.36 -8.95
C ASN A 114 -48.58 18.21 -8.83
N VAL A 115 -48.59 17.44 -7.73
CA VAL A 115 -47.79 16.21 -7.60
C VAL A 115 -48.27 15.19 -8.63
N MET A 116 -47.31 14.53 -9.29
CA MET A 116 -47.55 13.55 -10.35
C MET A 116 -48.37 12.37 -9.84
N LEU A 117 -49.05 11.68 -10.78
CA LEU A 117 -49.80 10.47 -10.47
C LEU A 117 -48.89 9.26 -10.15
N GLY A 118 -47.61 9.33 -10.54
CA GLY A 118 -46.61 8.28 -10.39
C GLY A 118 -45.75 8.11 -11.65
N TYR A 119 -44.73 7.27 -11.57
CA TYR A 119 -43.92 6.89 -12.74
C TYR A 119 -44.61 5.75 -13.51
N ALA A 120 -44.76 5.90 -14.83
CA ALA A 120 -45.25 4.83 -15.69
C ALA A 120 -44.09 3.96 -16.20
N LEU A 121 -43.98 2.73 -15.68
CA LEU A 121 -42.95 1.74 -16.04
C LEU A 121 -43.53 0.61 -16.91
N ALA A 122 -44.84 0.37 -16.82
CA ALA A 122 -45.61 -0.55 -17.62
C ALA A 122 -46.94 0.10 -18.06
N ARG A 123 -47.58 -0.46 -19.11
CA ARG A 123 -48.86 0.05 -19.63
C ARG A 123 -49.98 0.08 -18.58
N THR A 124 -49.93 -0.85 -17.62
CA THR A 124 -50.86 -0.93 -16.49
C THR A 124 -50.82 0.31 -15.60
N ASP A 125 -49.67 0.97 -15.51
CA ASP A 125 -49.45 2.10 -14.61
C ASP A 125 -50.20 3.36 -15.08
N LEU A 126 -50.59 3.41 -16.36
CA LEU A 126 -51.43 4.48 -16.91
C LEU A 126 -52.88 4.43 -16.41
N GLY A 127 -53.31 3.30 -15.82
CA GLY A 127 -54.63 3.13 -15.22
C GLY A 127 -54.63 3.17 -13.69
N ALA A 128 -53.48 3.44 -13.06
CA ALA A 128 -53.36 3.49 -11.61
C ALA A 128 -54.16 4.67 -11.02
N PRO A 129 -54.80 4.50 -9.84
CA PRO A 129 -55.49 5.60 -9.16
C PRO A 129 -54.49 6.73 -8.82
N ALA A 130 -55.00 7.95 -8.68
CA ALA A 130 -54.16 9.10 -8.34
C ALA A 130 -53.35 8.81 -7.07
N GLY A 131 -52.02 8.92 -7.18
CA GLY A 131 -51.09 8.75 -6.07
C GLY A 131 -51.24 9.82 -4.99
N PRO A 132 -50.57 9.66 -3.84
CA PRO A 132 -50.60 10.65 -2.77
C PRO A 132 -50.08 12.01 -3.26
N GLN A 133 -50.71 13.10 -2.81
CA GLN A 133 -50.31 14.48 -3.16
C GLN A 133 -49.02 14.93 -2.44
N ILE A 134 -48.19 13.99 -1.98
CA ILE A 134 -46.97 14.25 -1.22
C ILE A 134 -45.79 13.74 -2.04
N LEU A 135 -44.82 14.62 -2.27
CA LEU A 135 -43.56 14.35 -2.94
C LEU A 135 -42.41 14.47 -1.94
N HIS A 136 -41.72 13.36 -1.70
CA HIS A 136 -40.39 13.36 -1.12
C HIS A 136 -39.40 13.86 -2.17
N THR A 137 -38.96 15.11 -2.06
CA THR A 137 -38.13 15.73 -3.12
C THR A 137 -36.73 15.13 -3.16
N GLY A 138 -36.28 14.54 -2.04
CA GLY A 138 -34.90 14.12 -1.83
C GLY A 138 -33.91 15.28 -1.82
N ASP A 139 -34.35 16.54 -1.77
CA ASP A 139 -33.50 17.71 -1.57
C ASP A 139 -33.43 18.04 -0.07
N ILE A 140 -32.25 18.42 0.43
CA ILE A 140 -32.07 18.90 1.81
C ILE A 140 -32.19 20.41 1.79
N ALA A 141 -33.12 20.94 2.60
CA ALA A 141 -33.37 22.35 2.70
C ALA A 141 -33.41 22.80 4.16
N GLU A 142 -33.20 24.10 4.36
CA GLU A 142 -33.43 24.78 5.63
C GLU A 142 -34.45 25.90 5.43
N ARG A 143 -35.26 26.14 6.46
CA ARG A 143 -36.21 27.27 6.50
C ARG A 143 -35.54 28.45 7.19
N LEU A 144 -35.53 29.61 6.55
CA LEU A 144 -34.99 30.83 7.11
C LEU A 144 -36.02 31.54 8.02
N ASN A 145 -35.56 32.48 8.85
CA ASN A 145 -36.41 33.25 9.76
C ASN A 145 -37.51 34.08 9.04
N ASN A 146 -37.28 34.44 7.78
CA ASN A 146 -38.25 35.15 6.95
C ASN A 146 -39.30 34.22 6.28
N GLY A 147 -39.20 32.90 6.51
CA GLY A 147 -40.09 31.89 5.95
C GLY A 147 -39.72 31.39 4.55
N TYR A 148 -38.61 31.85 3.97
CA TYR A 148 -38.09 31.29 2.72
C TYR A 148 -37.26 30.04 2.96
N TYR A 149 -37.17 29.20 1.92
CA TYR A 149 -36.40 27.96 1.97
C TYR A 149 -35.11 28.10 1.17
N CYS A 150 -34.03 27.48 1.66
CA CYS A 150 -32.76 27.34 0.94
C CYS A 150 -32.47 25.87 0.72
N ILE A 151 -32.17 25.47 -0.53
CA ILE A 151 -31.63 24.14 -0.80
C ILE A 151 -30.14 24.16 -0.41
N VAL A 152 -29.80 23.37 0.60
CA VAL A 152 -28.43 23.25 1.12
C VAL A 152 -27.74 21.96 0.64
N GLY A 153 -28.48 21.05 0.02
CA GLY A 153 -27.92 19.89 -0.67
C GLY A 153 -29.00 18.97 -1.21
N ARG A 154 -28.60 17.78 -1.65
CA ARG A 154 -29.52 16.71 -2.06
C ARG A 154 -29.24 15.42 -1.29
N ALA A 155 -30.27 14.79 -0.75
CA ALA A 155 -30.21 13.52 -0.03
C ALA A 155 -29.50 12.40 -0.84
N SER A 156 -29.54 12.48 -2.18
CA SER A 156 -28.90 11.53 -3.11
C SER A 156 -27.52 11.96 -3.66
N ARG A 157 -27.01 13.17 -3.37
CA ARG A 157 -25.65 13.62 -3.78
C ARG A 157 -24.62 13.49 -2.65
N PHE A 158 -24.65 12.32 -2.00
CA PHE A 158 -23.65 11.95 -1.03
C PHE A 158 -22.81 10.79 -1.56
N ILE A 159 -21.52 10.83 -1.27
CA ILE A 159 -20.64 9.66 -1.37
C ILE A 159 -20.32 9.18 0.05
N LYS A 160 -20.10 7.87 0.24
CA LYS A 160 -19.69 7.30 1.52
C LYS A 160 -18.21 6.92 1.45
N LEU A 161 -17.36 7.93 1.53
CA LEU A 161 -15.92 7.75 1.45
C LEU A 161 -15.36 7.38 2.83
N PHE A 162 -14.76 6.19 2.98
CA PHE A 162 -14.29 5.66 4.28
C PHE A 162 -15.36 5.63 5.39
N GLY A 163 -16.63 5.43 5.01
CA GLY A 163 -17.75 5.49 5.95
C GLY A 163 -18.17 6.91 6.36
N LEU A 164 -17.49 7.96 5.87
CA LEU A 164 -17.89 9.36 6.03
C LEU A 164 -18.89 9.72 4.94
N ARG A 165 -20.05 10.28 5.35
CA ARG A 165 -21.06 10.79 4.43
C ARG A 165 -20.67 12.20 3.99
N ILE A 166 -20.16 12.34 2.77
CA ILE A 166 -19.68 13.62 2.23
C ILE A 166 -20.71 14.20 1.27
N GLY A 167 -21.20 15.40 1.56
CA GLY A 167 -22.12 16.13 0.70
C GLY A 167 -21.38 16.78 -0.46
N LEU A 168 -21.60 16.33 -1.69
CA LEU A 168 -20.89 16.87 -2.86
C LEU A 168 -21.23 18.34 -3.10
N ASP A 169 -22.46 18.77 -2.80
CA ASP A 169 -22.88 20.17 -2.92
C ASP A 169 -22.11 21.10 -1.95
N GLU A 170 -21.77 20.60 -0.77
CA GLU A 170 -20.99 21.33 0.25
C GLU A 170 -19.55 21.56 -0.24
N VAL A 171 -18.96 20.50 -0.83
CA VAL A 171 -17.62 20.57 -1.43
C VAL A 171 -17.59 21.59 -2.56
N GLU A 172 -18.59 21.60 -3.44
CA GLU A 172 -18.66 22.61 -4.50
C GLU A 172 -18.82 24.03 -3.97
N THR A 173 -19.62 24.22 -2.92
CA THR A 173 -19.80 25.52 -2.28
C THR A 173 -18.49 26.02 -1.70
N ARG A 174 -17.70 25.12 -1.10
CA ARG A 174 -16.36 25.43 -0.59
C ARG A 174 -15.39 25.82 -1.70
N LEU A 175 -15.33 25.05 -2.78
CA LEU A 175 -14.50 25.37 -3.95
C LEU A 175 -14.77 26.79 -4.47
N ARG A 176 -16.05 27.15 -4.60
CA ARG A 176 -16.47 28.49 -5.04
C ARG A 176 -16.01 29.59 -4.06
N SER A 177 -16.10 29.36 -2.75
CA SER A 177 -15.64 30.32 -1.73
C SER A 177 -14.13 30.58 -1.78
N GLU A 178 -13.35 29.62 -2.28
CA GLU A 178 -11.90 29.71 -2.45
C GLU A 178 -11.51 30.26 -3.84
N GLY A 179 -12.48 30.70 -4.64
CA GLY A 179 -12.26 31.28 -5.96
C GLY A 179 -12.14 30.25 -7.10
N HIS A 180 -12.39 28.98 -6.83
CA HIS A 180 -12.34 27.92 -7.84
C HIS A 180 -13.72 27.67 -8.45
N ARG A 181 -13.82 27.77 -9.79
CA ARG A 181 -15.00 27.32 -10.53
C ARG A 181 -14.88 25.81 -10.77
N GLY A 182 -15.63 25.02 -10.00
CA GLY A 182 -15.58 23.57 -10.10
C GLY A 182 -16.81 22.83 -9.60
N TYR A 183 -16.84 21.53 -9.89
CA TYR A 183 -17.92 20.59 -9.57
C TYR A 183 -17.35 19.40 -8.79
N ALA A 184 -18.14 18.81 -7.90
CA ALA A 184 -17.72 17.67 -7.10
C ALA A 184 -18.53 16.42 -7.46
N SER A 185 -17.82 15.32 -7.63
CA SER A 185 -18.38 13.99 -7.80
C SER A 185 -17.48 12.96 -7.11
N GLY A 186 -17.80 11.68 -7.20
CA GLY A 186 -16.97 10.65 -6.60
C GLY A 186 -17.68 9.32 -6.47
N THR A 187 -16.97 8.38 -5.87
CA THR A 187 -17.43 7.05 -5.50
C THR A 187 -17.23 6.86 -4.00
N ASP A 188 -17.59 5.69 -3.47
CA ASP A 188 -17.24 5.32 -2.09
C ASP A 188 -15.72 5.12 -1.88
N ALA A 189 -14.92 5.17 -2.94
CA ALA A 189 -13.47 5.02 -2.92
C ALA A 189 -12.70 6.34 -3.07
N ARG A 190 -13.21 7.32 -3.84
CA ARG A 190 -12.56 8.63 -4.04
C ARG A 190 -13.54 9.78 -4.26
N LEU A 191 -13.12 10.98 -3.81
CA LEU A 191 -13.71 12.27 -4.16
C LEU A 191 -12.98 12.83 -5.39
N VAL A 192 -13.73 13.31 -6.39
CA VAL A 192 -13.18 13.91 -7.62
C VAL A 192 -13.68 15.35 -7.76
N LEU A 193 -12.75 16.28 -7.87
CA LEU A 193 -12.98 17.71 -8.03
C LEU A 193 -12.67 18.08 -9.49
N PHE A 194 -13.70 18.51 -10.23
CA PHE A 194 -13.56 18.98 -11.60
C PHE A 194 -13.43 20.50 -11.60
N VAL A 195 -12.31 21.06 -12.05
CA VAL A 195 -12.04 22.51 -12.01
C VAL A 195 -11.69 23.06 -13.39
N GLN A 196 -12.08 24.30 -13.70
CA GLN A 196 -11.81 24.92 -15.00
C GLN A 196 -10.34 25.38 -15.17
N ASP A 197 -9.64 25.66 -14.07
CA ASP A 197 -8.23 26.06 -14.06
C ASP A 197 -7.39 24.96 -13.39
N ALA A 198 -6.37 24.46 -14.10
CA ALA A 198 -5.47 23.40 -13.63
C ALA A 198 -4.29 23.93 -12.79
N SER A 199 -4.16 25.25 -12.64
CA SER A 199 -3.09 25.85 -11.85
C SER A 199 -3.34 25.60 -10.35
N GLY A 200 -2.41 24.90 -9.69
CA GLY A 200 -2.49 24.67 -8.24
C GLY A 200 -3.23 23.40 -7.78
N ASN A 201 -3.47 22.41 -8.66
CA ASN A 201 -4.15 21.15 -8.32
C ASN A 201 -3.66 20.47 -7.03
N ALA A 202 -2.34 20.50 -6.76
CA ALA A 202 -1.77 19.92 -5.55
C ALA A 202 -2.15 20.68 -4.26
N ALA A 203 -2.22 22.00 -4.32
CA ALA A 203 -2.60 22.83 -3.17
C ALA A 203 -4.10 22.70 -2.88
N LEU A 204 -4.94 22.72 -3.91
CA LEU A 204 -6.39 22.53 -3.79
C LEU A 204 -6.73 21.14 -3.25
N ARG A 205 -6.08 20.10 -3.77
CA ARG A 205 -6.21 18.72 -3.28
C ARG A 205 -5.91 18.64 -1.79
N THR A 206 -4.79 19.22 -1.35
CA THR A 206 -4.40 19.21 0.07
C THR A 206 -5.37 20.02 0.94
N ALA A 207 -5.85 21.17 0.46
CA ALA A 207 -6.80 22.01 1.19
C ALA A 207 -8.13 21.28 1.45
N VAL A 208 -8.73 20.70 0.40
CA VAL A 208 -10.00 19.96 0.50
C VAL A 208 -9.84 18.69 1.33
N ALA A 209 -8.74 17.95 1.14
CA ALA A 209 -8.45 16.76 1.94
C ALA A 209 -8.29 17.10 3.44
N THR A 210 -7.59 18.19 3.76
CA THR A 210 -7.41 18.64 5.15
C THR A 210 -8.74 19.04 5.78
N TRP A 211 -9.57 19.80 5.06
CA TRP A 211 -10.88 20.24 5.53
C TRP A 211 -11.82 19.05 5.82
N LEU A 212 -11.89 18.09 4.89
CA LEU A 212 -12.73 16.89 5.03
C LEU A 212 -12.09 15.80 5.90
N LYS A 213 -10.87 16.02 6.43
CA LYS A 213 -10.07 15.05 7.19
C LYS A 213 -9.87 13.74 6.42
N LEU A 214 -9.63 13.84 5.13
CA LEU A 214 -9.35 12.73 4.23
C LEU A 214 -7.85 12.63 3.93
N PRO A 215 -7.33 11.43 3.60
CA PRO A 215 -6.04 11.31 2.94
C PRO A 215 -6.03 12.09 1.63
N ALA A 216 -4.95 12.82 1.33
CA ALA A 216 -4.84 13.56 0.07
C ALA A 216 -4.93 12.66 -1.18
N SER A 217 -4.60 11.37 -1.05
CA SER A 217 -4.76 10.37 -2.10
C SER A 217 -6.23 10.04 -2.43
N ALA A 218 -7.16 10.29 -1.51
CA ALA A 218 -8.59 10.05 -1.71
C ALA A 218 -9.30 11.19 -2.47
N VAL A 219 -8.58 12.27 -2.79
CA VAL A 219 -9.11 13.43 -3.52
C VAL A 219 -8.35 13.55 -4.85
N LEU A 220 -9.09 13.50 -5.96
CA LEU A 220 -8.57 13.77 -7.31
C LEU A 220 -8.98 15.17 -7.75
N VAL A 221 -8.13 15.85 -8.51
CA VAL A 221 -8.41 17.18 -9.07
C VAL A 221 -8.13 17.11 -10.57
N GLU A 222 -9.19 17.24 -11.36
CA GLU A 222 -9.13 17.07 -12.80
C GLU A 222 -9.59 18.35 -13.52
N PRO A 223 -8.89 18.78 -14.58
CA PRO A 223 -9.34 19.88 -15.39
C PRO A 223 -10.60 19.50 -16.16
N LEU A 224 -11.59 20.39 -16.16
CA LEU A 224 -12.82 20.25 -16.93
C LEU A 224 -12.95 21.45 -17.87
N HIS A 225 -12.57 21.23 -19.14
CA HIS A 225 -12.65 22.28 -20.16
C HIS A 225 -14.09 22.58 -20.56
N ASP A 226 -14.93 21.55 -20.72
CA ASP A 226 -16.34 21.70 -21.07
C ASP A 226 -17.23 21.02 -20.02
N VAL A 227 -18.15 21.79 -19.43
CA VAL A 227 -19.10 21.26 -18.44
C VAL A 227 -20.17 20.45 -19.17
N PRO A 228 -20.32 19.14 -18.90
CA PRO A 228 -21.34 18.35 -19.55
C PRO A 228 -22.72 18.86 -19.12
N VAL A 229 -23.57 19.17 -20.08
CA VAL A 229 -24.93 19.66 -19.85
C VAL A 229 -25.96 18.76 -20.52
N LEU A 230 -27.11 18.58 -19.86
CA LEU A 230 -28.27 17.91 -20.44
C LEU A 230 -28.86 18.77 -21.56
N ALA A 231 -29.73 18.19 -22.40
CA ALA A 231 -30.51 18.94 -23.40
C ALA A 231 -31.34 20.10 -22.82
N SER A 232 -31.58 20.09 -21.50
CA SER A 232 -32.22 21.18 -20.76
C SER A 232 -31.28 22.32 -20.35
N GLY A 233 -29.98 22.22 -20.64
CA GLY A 233 -28.93 23.17 -20.23
C GLY A 233 -28.48 23.05 -18.77
N LYS A 234 -29.03 22.10 -17.99
CA LYS A 234 -28.54 21.81 -16.63
C LYS A 234 -27.25 20.99 -16.68
N VAL A 235 -26.39 21.13 -15.66
CA VAL A 235 -25.20 20.27 -15.50
C VAL A 235 -25.62 18.80 -15.42
N ASP A 236 -25.01 17.96 -16.24
CA ASP A 236 -25.20 16.51 -16.23
C ASP A 236 -24.29 15.87 -15.18
N TYR A 237 -24.75 15.90 -13.93
CA TYR A 237 -24.05 15.24 -12.82
C TYR A 237 -23.93 13.72 -12.98
N ARG A 238 -24.74 13.07 -13.82
CA ARG A 238 -24.55 11.64 -14.15
C ARG A 238 -23.40 11.44 -15.13
N ALA A 239 -23.19 12.36 -16.07
CA ALA A 239 -21.98 12.37 -16.88
C ALA A 239 -20.73 12.65 -16.03
N LEU A 240 -20.80 13.59 -15.09
CA LEU A 240 -19.69 13.83 -14.14
C LEU A 240 -19.45 12.63 -13.22
N ALA A 241 -20.50 11.95 -12.75
CA ALA A 241 -20.37 10.73 -11.95
C ALA A 241 -19.75 9.59 -12.76
N ARG A 242 -20.18 9.35 -14.00
CA ARG A 242 -19.54 8.37 -14.89
C ARG A 242 -18.09 8.73 -15.21
N HIS A 243 -17.78 10.02 -15.33
CA HIS A 243 -16.42 10.49 -15.51
C HIS A 243 -15.60 10.25 -14.23
N ALA A 244 -16.14 10.56 -13.06
CA ALA A 244 -15.50 10.27 -11.78
C ALA A 244 -15.34 8.75 -11.53
N GLU A 245 -16.30 7.93 -11.94
CA GLU A 245 -16.21 6.47 -11.96
C GLU A 245 -15.14 6.02 -12.94
N ALA A 246 -15.06 6.57 -14.15
CA ALA A 246 -14.02 6.24 -15.12
C ALA A 246 -12.62 6.72 -14.70
N LEU A 247 -12.52 7.84 -13.98
CA LEU A 247 -11.29 8.35 -13.38
C LEU A 247 -10.88 7.51 -12.18
N THR A 248 -11.82 7.17 -11.31
CA THR A 248 -11.56 6.29 -10.17
C THR A 248 -11.21 4.90 -10.68
N ALA A 249 -11.96 4.37 -11.64
CA ALA A 249 -11.72 3.10 -12.31
C ALA A 249 -10.46 3.16 -13.18
N SER A 250 -10.01 4.28 -13.74
CA SER A 250 -8.69 4.35 -14.41
C SER A 250 -7.56 4.56 -13.41
N HIS A 251 -7.82 5.14 -12.23
CA HIS A 251 -6.88 5.13 -11.10
C HIS A 251 -6.88 3.77 -10.35
N GLU A 252 -7.88 2.93 -10.54
CA GLU A 252 -8.01 1.55 -10.03
C GLU A 252 -7.65 0.48 -11.09
N GLN A 253 -7.87 0.75 -12.39
CA GLN A 253 -7.49 -0.04 -13.59
C GLN A 253 -6.17 0.42 -14.19
N VAL A 254 -5.61 1.54 -13.74
CA VAL A 254 -4.23 1.49 -13.24
C VAL A 254 -4.30 0.50 -12.08
N ALA A 255 -4.34 -0.78 -12.45
CA ALA A 255 -3.85 -1.85 -11.63
C ALA A 255 -2.58 -1.31 -10.97
N PRO A 256 -2.24 -1.69 -9.73
CA PRO A 256 -0.86 -1.54 -9.31
C PRO A 256 -0.06 -2.11 -10.46
N ASP A 257 0.62 -1.24 -11.21
CA ASP A 257 1.49 -1.71 -12.25
C ASP A 257 2.38 -2.66 -11.44
N GLU A 258 2.40 -3.95 -11.79
CA GLU A 258 3.38 -4.86 -11.18
C GLU A 258 4.79 -4.28 -11.37
N HIS A 259 4.93 -3.28 -12.26
CA HIS A 259 6.08 -2.43 -12.41
C HIS A 259 5.98 -1.02 -11.78
N SER A 260 4.91 -0.51 -11.14
CA SER A 260 5.02 0.77 -10.41
C SER A 260 5.68 0.54 -9.06
N LEU A 261 6.50 1.50 -8.65
CA LEU A 261 7.23 1.39 -7.39
C LEU A 261 6.27 1.28 -6.20
N GLU A 262 5.13 1.95 -6.24
CA GLU A 262 4.10 1.88 -5.19
C GLU A 262 3.44 0.50 -5.11
N GLY A 263 3.05 -0.08 -6.25
CA GLY A 263 2.45 -1.42 -6.30
C GLY A 263 3.41 -2.48 -5.80
N LEU A 264 4.67 -2.39 -6.21
CA LEU A 264 5.72 -3.28 -5.73
C LEU A 264 6.00 -3.09 -4.25
N LEU A 265 6.06 -1.86 -3.73
CA LEU A 265 6.22 -1.60 -2.29
C LEU A 265 5.07 -2.20 -1.47
N LYS A 266 3.82 -2.07 -1.92
CA LYS A 266 2.65 -2.68 -1.28
C LYS A 266 2.74 -4.21 -1.23
N SER A 267 3.11 -4.83 -2.35
CA SER A 267 3.33 -6.27 -2.45
C SER A 267 4.48 -6.73 -1.54
N ALA A 268 5.64 -6.09 -1.66
CA ALA A 268 6.86 -6.44 -0.96
C ALA A 268 6.75 -6.25 0.57
N LEU A 269 6.05 -5.20 1.02
CA LEU A 269 5.78 -4.95 2.45
C LEU A 269 4.53 -5.66 2.95
N SER A 270 3.80 -6.35 2.07
CA SER A 270 2.58 -7.06 2.42
C SER A 270 1.55 -6.17 3.15
N THR A 271 1.36 -4.93 2.67
CA THR A 271 0.44 -3.95 3.24
C THR A 271 -0.42 -3.27 2.16
N PRO A 272 -1.74 -3.15 2.36
CA PRO A 272 -2.62 -2.48 1.39
C PRO A 272 -2.46 -0.95 1.42
N VAL A 273 -2.02 -0.39 2.55
CA VAL A 273 -1.82 1.05 2.75
C VAL A 273 -0.36 1.31 3.12
N LEU A 274 0.29 2.20 2.38
CA LEU A 274 1.64 2.67 2.66
C LEU A 274 1.56 3.96 3.50
N ASP A 275 2.22 3.96 4.65
CA ASP A 275 2.50 5.19 5.39
C ASP A 275 3.69 5.89 4.70
N LEU A 276 3.41 6.98 4.00
CA LEU A 276 4.37 7.66 3.14
C LEU A 276 5.50 8.37 3.90
N ASP A 277 5.32 8.60 5.20
CA ASP A 277 6.29 9.28 6.05
C ASP A 277 7.28 8.30 6.70
N ARG A 278 6.97 7.00 6.64
CA ARG A 278 7.83 5.91 7.11
C ARG A 278 8.77 5.43 6.02
N SER A 279 9.90 4.86 6.42
CA SER A 279 10.82 4.19 5.50
C SER A 279 10.44 2.72 5.25
N PHE A 280 11.05 2.11 4.25
CA PHE A 280 10.91 0.66 3.99
C PHE A 280 11.29 -0.18 5.22
N LEU A 281 12.30 0.26 5.98
CA LEU A 281 12.71 -0.40 7.24
C LEU A 281 11.67 -0.26 8.35
N ASP A 282 11.05 0.91 8.49
CA ASP A 282 10.06 1.17 9.57
C ASP A 282 8.75 0.39 9.35
N LEU A 283 8.47 0.04 8.11
CA LEU A 283 7.33 -0.79 7.72
C LEU A 283 7.64 -2.29 7.82
N GLY A 284 8.85 -2.67 8.23
CA GLY A 284 9.23 -4.06 8.45
C GLY A 284 9.64 -4.81 7.19
N GLY A 285 10.16 -4.10 6.19
CA GLY A 285 10.79 -4.72 5.04
C GLY A 285 11.90 -5.69 5.45
N ASP A 286 12.13 -6.71 4.64
CA ASP A 286 13.09 -7.78 4.88
C ASP A 286 14.09 -7.91 3.71
N SER A 287 15.03 -8.86 3.80
CA SER A 287 16.05 -9.02 2.77
C SER A 287 15.49 -9.48 1.41
N LEU A 288 14.36 -10.18 1.40
CA LEU A 288 13.75 -10.72 0.18
C LEU A 288 13.03 -9.60 -0.57
N SER A 289 12.13 -8.92 0.12
CA SER A 289 11.42 -7.73 -0.33
C SER A 289 12.39 -6.61 -0.72
N TYR A 290 13.50 -6.44 0.01
CA TYR A 290 14.55 -5.50 -0.34
C TYR A 290 15.18 -5.80 -1.70
N LEU A 291 15.55 -7.06 -1.96
CA LEU A 291 16.15 -7.43 -3.25
C LEU A 291 15.17 -7.24 -4.41
N GLU A 292 13.88 -7.48 -4.17
CA GLU A 292 12.81 -7.26 -5.15
C GLU A 292 12.63 -5.77 -5.49
N VAL A 293 12.53 -4.91 -4.47
CA VAL A 293 12.44 -3.46 -4.64
C VAL A 293 13.75 -2.89 -5.23
N GLN A 294 14.91 -3.35 -4.79
CA GLN A 294 16.22 -2.96 -5.33
C GLN A 294 16.35 -3.32 -6.82
N LEU A 295 15.93 -4.52 -7.20
CA LEU A 295 15.89 -4.96 -8.60
C LEU A 295 15.05 -4.02 -9.44
N HIS A 296 13.89 -3.67 -8.92
CA HIS A 296 12.94 -2.81 -9.58
C HIS A 296 13.47 -1.38 -9.74
N LEU A 297 13.94 -0.78 -8.65
CA LEU A 297 14.59 0.54 -8.63
C LEU A 297 15.79 0.59 -9.57
N SER A 298 16.66 -0.43 -9.56
CA SER A 298 17.82 -0.49 -10.45
C SER A 298 17.43 -0.68 -11.92
N SER A 299 16.29 -1.35 -12.17
CA SER A 299 15.76 -1.49 -13.52
C SER A 299 15.27 -0.16 -14.09
N ARG A 300 14.63 0.67 -13.24
CA ARG A 300 14.06 1.98 -13.60
C ARG A 300 15.07 3.13 -13.57
N LEU A 301 15.80 3.29 -12.47
CA LEU A 301 16.71 4.41 -12.21
C LEU A 301 18.14 4.17 -12.72
N GLY A 302 18.42 2.98 -13.24
CA GLY A 302 19.76 2.56 -13.65
C GLY A 302 20.64 2.13 -12.46
N LEU A 303 20.65 2.88 -11.37
CA LEU A 303 21.26 2.53 -10.09
C LEU A 303 20.31 2.96 -8.96
N ALA A 304 19.95 2.05 -8.04
CA ALA A 304 19.18 2.46 -6.88
C ALA A 304 20.05 3.34 -5.97
N PRO A 305 19.50 4.40 -5.35
CA PRO A 305 20.23 5.24 -4.41
C PRO A 305 20.79 4.41 -3.25
N ALA A 306 22.02 4.72 -2.81
CA ALA A 306 22.58 4.04 -1.64
C ALA A 306 21.74 4.37 -0.39
N GLY A 307 21.34 3.33 0.36
CA GLY A 307 20.55 3.51 1.59
C GLY A 307 19.09 3.91 1.35
N TRP A 308 18.55 3.69 0.15
CA TRP A 308 17.14 4.01 -0.17
C TRP A 308 16.14 3.38 0.81
N GLU A 309 16.49 2.26 1.45
CA GLU A 309 15.63 1.58 2.41
C GLU A 309 15.31 2.44 3.65
N ARG A 310 16.12 3.47 3.93
CA ARG A 310 15.94 4.43 5.04
C ARG A 310 15.20 5.71 4.64
N LEU A 311 14.99 5.93 3.35
CA LEU A 311 14.27 7.12 2.88
C LEU A 311 12.77 6.97 3.19
N PRO A 312 12.08 8.07 3.56
CA PRO A 312 10.62 8.11 3.60
C PRO A 312 10.04 7.65 2.26
N LEU A 313 8.99 6.84 2.28
CA LEU A 313 8.38 6.31 1.06
C LEU A 313 7.91 7.42 0.11
N ARG A 314 7.49 8.59 0.61
CA ARG A 314 7.15 9.76 -0.22
C ARG A 314 8.33 10.22 -1.09
N GLU A 315 9.55 10.21 -0.55
CA GLU A 315 10.75 10.63 -1.26
C GLU A 315 11.16 9.55 -2.25
N LEU A 316 11.07 8.28 -1.84
CA LEU A 316 11.34 7.14 -2.71
C LEU A 316 10.38 7.08 -3.91
N LEU A 317 9.09 7.34 -3.69
CA LEU A 317 8.07 7.42 -4.74
C LEU A 317 8.22 8.66 -5.61
N ALA A 318 8.73 9.77 -5.07
CA ALA A 318 9.05 10.96 -5.86
C ALA A 318 10.22 10.74 -6.83
N LEU A 319 11.05 9.71 -6.61
CA LEU A 319 12.10 9.31 -7.55
C LEU A 319 11.54 8.53 -8.76
N ASP A 320 10.27 8.10 -8.74
CA ASP A 320 9.61 7.38 -9.84
C ASP A 320 9.24 8.35 -10.98
N VAL A 321 10.25 8.91 -11.65
CA VAL A 321 10.08 9.73 -12.86
C VAL A 321 9.78 8.80 -14.05
N PRO A 322 8.73 9.06 -14.86
CA PRO A 322 8.40 8.23 -16.01
C PRO A 322 9.56 8.22 -17.02
N ILE A 323 10.10 7.02 -17.26
CA ILE A 323 11.18 6.81 -18.23
C ILE A 323 10.61 6.95 -19.63
N SER A 324 11.09 7.93 -20.39
CA SER A 324 10.93 7.92 -21.85
C SER A 324 11.59 6.64 -22.38
N ALA A 325 10.89 5.84 -23.21
CA ALA A 325 11.36 4.56 -23.77
C ALA A 325 12.77 4.58 -24.42
N LYS A 326 13.36 5.76 -24.61
CA LYS A 326 14.73 6.00 -25.09
C LYS A 326 15.85 5.90 -24.03
N ASN A 327 15.55 5.81 -22.72
CA ASN A 327 16.56 5.83 -21.63
C ASN A 327 16.85 4.45 -21.00
N THR A 328 16.77 3.36 -21.77
CA THR A 328 17.15 2.03 -21.25
C THR A 328 18.68 1.90 -21.19
N VAL A 329 19.24 1.77 -19.98
CA VAL A 329 20.68 1.60 -19.77
C VAL A 329 21.13 0.22 -20.32
N PRO A 330 22.20 0.15 -21.13
CA PRO A 330 22.67 -1.10 -21.74
C PRO A 330 23.00 -2.22 -20.74
N MET A 331 22.85 -3.47 -21.17
CA MET A 331 23.24 -4.66 -20.38
C MET A 331 24.73 -4.72 -20.05
N GLY A 332 25.57 -4.09 -20.88
CA GLY A 332 27.02 -4.02 -20.71
C GLY A 332 27.50 -2.96 -19.72
N THR A 333 26.61 -2.20 -19.10
CA THR A 333 27.00 -1.20 -18.08
C THR A 333 27.43 -1.91 -16.79
N LEU A 334 28.54 -1.46 -16.20
CA LEU A 334 29.02 -1.94 -14.89
C LEU A 334 28.14 -1.36 -13.76
N GLN A 335 27.77 -2.22 -12.83
CA GLN A 335 27.04 -1.90 -11.61
C GLN A 335 27.79 -2.48 -10.41
N GLU A 336 27.93 -1.67 -9.36
CA GLU A 336 28.49 -2.15 -8.09
C GLU A 336 27.50 -3.10 -7.40
N VAL A 337 28.00 -4.27 -7.01
CA VAL A 337 27.25 -5.28 -6.28
C VAL A 337 27.83 -5.43 -4.88
N SER A 338 26.96 -5.40 -3.87
CA SER A 338 27.37 -5.50 -2.48
C SER A 338 27.79 -6.92 -2.10
N ALA A 339 28.79 -7.04 -1.22
CA ALA A 339 29.31 -8.31 -0.75
C ALA A 339 28.27 -9.20 -0.08
N ASP A 340 27.24 -8.65 0.57
CA ASP A 340 26.18 -9.44 1.22
C ASP A 340 25.32 -10.21 0.21
N LEU A 341 25.05 -9.64 -0.98
CA LEU A 341 24.37 -10.37 -2.05
C LEU A 341 25.26 -11.48 -2.62
N LEU A 342 26.52 -11.16 -2.91
CA LEU A 342 27.48 -12.13 -3.46
C LEU A 342 27.74 -13.28 -2.50
N ALA A 343 27.94 -12.97 -1.22
CA ALA A 343 28.11 -13.94 -0.14
C ALA A 343 26.87 -14.83 -0.02
N ARG A 344 25.65 -14.28 -0.11
CA ARG A 344 24.40 -15.05 -0.07
C ARG A 344 24.30 -16.05 -1.22
N VAL A 345 24.59 -15.60 -2.44
CA VAL A 345 24.55 -16.46 -3.64
C VAL A 345 25.63 -17.54 -3.57
N ALA A 346 26.85 -17.18 -3.19
CA ALA A 346 27.94 -18.14 -3.01
C ALA A 346 27.60 -19.16 -1.92
N ALA A 347 27.03 -18.72 -0.80
CA ALA A 347 26.69 -19.57 0.32
C ALA A 347 25.61 -20.61 -0.05
N ILE A 348 24.55 -20.21 -0.75
CA ILE A 348 23.48 -21.15 -1.13
C ILE A 348 23.97 -22.19 -2.15
N PHE A 349 24.83 -21.81 -3.10
CA PHE A 349 25.44 -22.77 -4.00
C PHE A 349 26.44 -23.70 -3.29
N ALA A 350 27.17 -23.21 -2.30
CA ALA A 350 28.03 -24.06 -1.47
C ALA A 350 27.22 -25.09 -0.65
N VAL A 351 26.02 -24.72 -0.17
CA VAL A 351 25.09 -25.67 0.47
C VAL A 351 24.65 -26.75 -0.51
N ILE A 352 24.22 -26.37 -1.72
CA ILE A 352 23.78 -27.33 -2.75
C ILE A 352 24.93 -28.26 -3.15
N ALA A 353 26.14 -27.72 -3.32
CA ALA A 353 27.33 -28.50 -3.67
C ALA A 353 27.70 -29.52 -2.59
N LEU A 354 27.69 -29.10 -1.31
CA LEU A 354 27.97 -29.98 -0.16
C LEU A 354 27.02 -31.17 -0.10
N HIS A 355 25.74 -30.96 -0.42
CA HIS A 355 24.74 -32.04 -0.37
C HIS A 355 24.75 -32.91 -1.63
N SER A 356 25.13 -32.35 -2.78
CA SER A 356 25.02 -33.04 -4.08
C SER A 356 26.30 -33.72 -4.56
N THR A 357 27.44 -33.46 -3.92
CA THR A 357 28.76 -33.95 -4.36
C THR A 357 29.61 -34.43 -3.18
N THR A 358 30.71 -35.13 -3.47
CA THR A 358 31.72 -35.47 -2.45
C THR A 358 32.77 -34.38 -2.26
N TRP A 359 32.63 -33.24 -2.95
CA TRP A 359 33.59 -32.15 -2.87
C TRP A 359 33.62 -31.58 -1.46
N ALA A 360 34.82 -31.21 -0.99
CA ALA A 360 35.04 -30.54 0.29
C ALA A 360 34.54 -29.07 0.29
N THR A 361 33.33 -28.85 -0.21
CA THR A 361 32.62 -27.58 -0.18
C THR A 361 31.83 -27.51 1.11
N GLY A 362 31.99 -26.44 1.89
CA GLY A 362 31.32 -26.27 3.17
C GLY A 362 31.43 -24.84 3.65
N GLY A 363 30.82 -24.51 4.79
CA GLY A 363 30.77 -23.11 5.25
C GLY A 363 29.56 -22.32 4.75
N GLY A 364 28.83 -22.82 3.74
CA GLY A 364 27.65 -22.17 3.18
C GLY A 364 26.58 -21.84 4.24
N SER A 365 26.11 -22.84 4.99
CA SER A 365 25.11 -22.62 6.05
C SER A 365 25.59 -21.66 7.14
N TYR A 366 26.88 -21.69 7.48
CA TYR A 366 27.49 -20.78 8.45
C TYR A 366 27.44 -19.34 7.96
N LEU A 367 27.84 -19.10 6.72
CA LEU A 367 27.77 -17.80 6.09
C LEU A 367 26.31 -17.32 5.96
N LEU A 368 25.35 -18.21 5.69
CA LEU A 368 23.92 -17.87 5.70
C LEU A 368 23.43 -17.46 7.10
N LEU A 369 23.89 -18.09 8.19
CA LEU A 369 23.57 -17.68 9.56
C LEU A 369 24.18 -16.31 9.93
N ILE A 370 25.41 -16.05 9.48
CA ILE A 370 26.02 -14.71 9.61
C ILE A 370 25.19 -13.68 8.83
N LEU A 371 24.82 -13.98 7.59
CA LEU A 371 23.99 -13.10 6.76
C LEU A 371 22.56 -12.93 7.33
N ALA A 372 22.03 -13.92 8.05
CA ALA A 372 20.77 -13.79 8.78
C ALA A 372 20.88 -12.73 9.88
N GLY A 373 21.96 -12.73 10.65
CA GLY A 373 22.22 -11.69 11.65
C GLY A 373 22.47 -10.31 11.05
N TYR A 374 23.19 -10.24 9.93
CA TYR A 374 23.33 -9.00 9.17
C TYR A 374 21.97 -8.49 8.67
N SER A 375 21.09 -9.39 8.22
CA SER A 375 19.73 -9.06 7.77
C SER A 375 18.84 -8.62 8.94
N LEU A 376 18.92 -9.28 10.11
CA LEU A 376 18.24 -8.88 11.33
C LEU A 376 18.63 -7.45 11.75
N ALA A 377 19.93 -7.15 11.76
CA ALA A 377 20.45 -5.83 12.09
C ALA A 377 20.06 -4.78 11.04
N ARG A 378 20.16 -5.11 9.76
CA ARG A 378 19.87 -4.19 8.66
C ARG A 378 18.40 -3.85 8.53
N PHE A 379 17.55 -4.86 8.61
CA PHE A 379 16.15 -4.75 8.20
C PHE A 379 15.17 -4.67 9.37
N GLN A 380 15.51 -5.22 10.53
CA GLN A 380 14.57 -5.41 11.63
C GLN A 380 14.96 -4.64 12.90
N SER A 381 16.11 -3.97 12.92
CA SER A 381 16.58 -3.23 14.10
C SER A 381 15.65 -2.10 14.51
N SER A 382 15.07 -1.34 13.56
CA SER A 382 14.08 -0.28 13.83
C SER A 382 12.89 -0.83 14.65
N LEU A 383 12.27 -1.91 14.15
CA LEU A 383 11.17 -2.59 14.82
C LEU A 383 11.55 -3.14 16.21
N LEU A 384 12.76 -3.69 16.34
CA LEU A 384 13.25 -4.22 17.62
C LEU A 384 13.50 -3.11 18.65
N PHE A 385 14.03 -1.97 18.22
CA PHE A 385 14.27 -0.80 19.09
C PHE A 385 12.95 -0.16 19.55
N ASP A 386 11.92 -0.23 18.71
CA ASP A 386 10.54 0.16 19.06
C ASP A 386 9.82 -0.87 19.96
N GLY A 387 10.41 -2.04 20.18
CA GLY A 387 9.85 -3.11 21.01
C GLY A 387 8.80 -3.95 20.29
N ARG A 388 8.70 -3.87 18.96
CA ARG A 388 7.78 -4.67 18.12
C ARG A 388 8.33 -6.07 17.85
N VAL A 389 8.76 -6.77 18.90
CA VAL A 389 9.41 -8.09 18.84
C VAL A 389 8.58 -9.11 18.08
N LEU A 390 7.28 -9.20 18.36
CA LEU A 390 6.39 -10.15 17.69
C LEU A 390 6.28 -9.89 16.19
N GLN A 391 6.32 -8.62 15.77
CA GLN A 391 6.30 -8.26 14.36
C GLN A 391 7.59 -8.68 13.66
N THR A 392 8.76 -8.49 14.30
CA THR A 392 10.04 -8.97 13.80
C THR A 392 10.06 -10.49 13.65
N CYS A 393 9.63 -11.23 14.68
CA CYS A 393 9.54 -12.68 14.62
C CYS A 393 8.60 -13.12 13.49
N ARG A 394 7.43 -12.48 13.35
CA ARG A 394 6.49 -12.79 12.27
C ARG A 394 7.10 -12.53 10.89
N SER A 395 7.77 -11.39 10.68
CA SER A 395 8.42 -11.04 9.41
C SER A 395 9.50 -12.04 9.03
N MET A 396 10.40 -12.40 9.95
CA MET A 396 11.54 -13.26 9.64
C MET A 396 11.23 -14.77 9.64
N LEU A 397 10.22 -15.21 10.39
CA LEU A 397 9.92 -16.64 10.57
C LEU A 397 8.77 -17.12 9.69
N LEU A 398 7.70 -16.33 9.55
CA LEU A 398 6.47 -16.80 8.89
C LEU A 398 6.71 -17.27 7.44
N PRO A 399 7.46 -16.54 6.57
CA PRO A 399 7.69 -16.99 5.20
C PRO A 399 8.40 -18.36 5.14
N ILE A 400 9.41 -18.54 6.01
CA ILE A 400 10.19 -19.78 6.08
C ILE A 400 9.34 -20.91 6.62
N MET A 401 8.60 -20.65 7.70
CA MET A 401 7.80 -21.65 8.41
C MET A 401 6.65 -22.17 7.55
N VAL A 402 5.95 -21.28 6.84
CA VAL A 402 4.86 -21.69 5.94
C VAL A 402 5.40 -22.63 4.86
N CYS A 403 6.47 -22.24 4.16
CA CYS A 403 7.06 -23.09 3.12
C CYS A 403 7.61 -24.40 3.69
N TYR A 404 8.26 -24.35 4.86
CA TYR A 404 8.80 -25.52 5.54
C TYR A 404 7.70 -26.52 5.92
N TYR A 405 6.63 -26.08 6.58
CA TYR A 405 5.56 -26.98 7.01
C TYR A 405 4.74 -27.54 5.85
N ILE A 406 4.52 -26.76 4.78
CA ILE A 406 3.93 -27.28 3.54
C ILE A 406 4.81 -28.41 2.99
N LEU A 407 6.13 -28.21 2.95
CA LEU A 407 7.07 -29.18 2.43
C LEU A 407 7.14 -30.45 3.29
N ILE A 408 7.33 -30.32 4.59
CA ILE A 408 7.39 -31.45 5.51
C ILE A 408 6.05 -32.20 5.55
N GLY A 409 4.93 -31.48 5.56
CA GLY A 409 3.60 -32.08 5.46
C GLY A 409 3.41 -32.88 4.16
N ALA A 410 3.84 -32.32 3.02
CA ALA A 410 3.82 -33.03 1.74
C ALA A 410 4.69 -34.29 1.78
N ILE A 411 5.91 -34.23 2.33
CA ILE A 411 6.77 -35.41 2.46
C ILE A 411 6.14 -36.45 3.38
N ALA A 412 5.52 -36.04 4.49
CA ALA A 412 4.85 -36.93 5.45
C ALA A 412 3.71 -37.73 4.80
N LEU A 413 2.97 -37.12 3.87
CA LEU A 413 1.90 -37.76 3.10
C LEU A 413 2.42 -38.92 2.22
N PHE A 414 3.63 -38.81 1.67
CA PHE A 414 4.19 -39.79 0.74
C PHE A 414 5.20 -40.76 1.37
N ARG A 415 5.75 -40.46 2.56
CA ARG A 415 6.84 -41.22 3.21
C ARG A 415 6.69 -41.29 4.76
N PRO A 416 5.82 -42.15 5.31
CA PRO A 416 5.72 -42.32 6.77
C PRO A 416 6.72 -43.35 7.35
N PRO A 417 7.16 -43.22 8.62
CA PRO A 417 6.95 -42.09 9.55
C PRO A 417 8.10 -41.06 9.56
N ILE A 418 7.75 -39.77 9.72
CA ILE A 418 8.69 -38.67 10.00
C ILE A 418 8.67 -38.41 11.50
N ASP A 419 9.86 -38.24 12.11
CA ASP A 419 9.95 -37.93 13.53
C ASP A 419 9.18 -36.65 13.92
N PRO A 420 8.43 -36.65 15.03
CA PRO A 420 7.73 -35.46 15.53
C PRO A 420 8.64 -34.25 15.75
N GLY A 421 9.94 -34.48 15.97
CA GLY A 421 10.96 -33.44 16.12
C GLY A 421 10.97 -32.44 14.96
N PHE A 422 10.75 -32.88 13.72
CA PHE A 422 10.70 -31.99 12.55
C PHE A 422 9.49 -31.04 12.58
N PHE A 423 8.37 -31.46 13.18
CA PHE A 423 7.19 -30.63 13.30
C PHE A 423 7.31 -29.65 14.47
N LEU A 424 7.97 -30.07 15.54
CA LEU A 424 8.22 -29.27 16.74
C LEU A 424 9.46 -28.39 16.65
N LEU A 425 10.25 -28.52 15.58
CA LEU A 425 11.51 -27.80 15.35
C LEU A 425 12.54 -28.03 16.46
N VAL A 426 12.68 -29.28 16.89
CA VAL A 426 13.61 -29.72 17.96
C VAL A 426 14.45 -30.92 17.55
N GLU A 427 14.39 -31.32 16.28
CA GLU A 427 15.15 -32.44 15.74
C GLU A 427 16.67 -32.20 15.83
N ASN A 428 17.10 -30.94 15.90
CA ASN A 428 18.51 -30.56 16.06
C ASN A 428 19.09 -30.89 17.45
N PHE A 429 18.26 -31.22 18.44
CA PHE A 429 18.69 -31.72 19.75
C PHE A 429 18.77 -33.25 19.82
N VAL A 430 18.25 -33.95 18.80
CA VAL A 430 18.17 -35.41 18.79
C VAL A 430 19.33 -35.98 17.95
N PRO A 431 20.19 -36.84 18.51
CA PRO A 431 21.37 -37.36 17.80
C PRO A 431 21.05 -38.21 16.56
N ARG A 432 19.84 -38.79 16.48
CA ARG A 432 19.40 -39.65 15.39
C ARG A 432 17.96 -39.31 15.04
N VAL A 433 17.74 -38.88 13.81
CA VAL A 433 16.43 -38.51 13.29
C VAL A 433 16.14 -39.29 12.01
N GLU A 434 14.91 -39.80 11.89
CA GLU A 434 14.38 -40.52 10.75
C GLU A 434 13.27 -39.70 10.06
N PRO A 435 13.28 -39.64 8.71
CA PRO A 435 14.29 -40.19 7.80
C PRO A 435 15.56 -39.31 7.70
N ARG A 436 16.74 -39.94 7.63
CA ARG A 436 18.06 -39.27 7.52
C ARG A 436 18.20 -38.32 6.33
N GLY A 437 17.42 -38.52 5.27
CA GLY A 437 17.40 -37.62 4.11
C GLY A 437 16.92 -36.21 4.45
N LEU A 438 16.22 -36.02 5.57
CA LEU A 438 15.71 -34.73 6.04
C LEU A 438 16.65 -34.02 7.01
N THR A 439 17.78 -34.63 7.39
CA THR A 439 18.75 -34.03 8.29
C THR A 439 19.12 -32.59 7.91
N PRO A 440 19.34 -32.20 6.64
CA PRO A 440 19.67 -30.81 6.28
C PRO A 440 18.66 -29.75 6.74
N TYR A 441 17.42 -30.13 7.10
CA TYR A 441 16.45 -29.17 7.64
C TYR A 441 16.72 -28.73 9.08
N TRP A 442 17.71 -29.29 9.77
CA TRP A 442 18.18 -28.81 11.09
C TRP A 442 18.43 -27.29 11.10
N TYR A 443 18.85 -26.74 9.96
CA TYR A 443 19.09 -25.31 9.78
C TYR A 443 17.83 -24.48 10.02
N VAL A 444 16.66 -24.96 9.57
CA VAL A 444 15.39 -24.24 9.73
C VAL A 444 15.04 -24.15 11.20
N SER A 445 15.12 -25.26 11.93
CA SER A 445 14.86 -25.29 13.37
C SER A 445 15.85 -24.44 14.15
N THR A 446 17.14 -24.54 13.81
CA THR A 446 18.18 -23.73 14.43
C THR A 446 17.97 -22.24 14.14
N TYR A 447 17.65 -21.87 12.90
CA TYR A 447 17.34 -20.50 12.49
C TYR A 447 16.14 -19.93 13.28
N VAL A 448 15.06 -20.69 13.40
CA VAL A 448 13.88 -20.28 14.19
C VAL A 448 14.27 -20.05 15.65
N GLN A 449 14.97 -21.00 16.25
CA GLN A 449 15.40 -20.93 17.64
C GLN A 449 16.31 -19.71 17.90
N ILE A 450 17.32 -19.47 17.06
CA ILE A 450 18.23 -18.34 17.27
C ILE A 450 17.58 -16.99 17.02
N ILE A 451 16.61 -16.88 16.11
CA ILE A 451 15.86 -15.64 15.91
C ILE A 451 14.99 -15.35 17.13
N LEU A 452 14.31 -16.37 17.69
CA LEU A 452 13.57 -16.21 18.94
C LEU A 452 14.51 -15.78 20.07
N ILE A 453 15.64 -16.47 20.27
CA ILE A 453 16.62 -16.14 21.31
C ILE A 453 17.21 -14.73 21.13
N ALA A 454 17.61 -14.36 19.91
CA ALA A 454 18.23 -13.07 19.62
C ALA A 454 17.27 -11.89 19.81
N THR A 455 15.96 -12.12 19.71
CA THR A 455 14.94 -11.08 19.85
C THR A 455 14.40 -10.93 21.27
N LEU A 456 14.56 -11.93 22.14
CA LEU A 456 14.14 -11.88 23.55
C LEU A 456 14.65 -10.65 24.33
N PRO A 457 15.92 -10.22 24.22
CA PRO A 457 16.42 -9.05 24.98
C PRO A 457 15.63 -7.76 24.69
N PHE A 458 15.05 -7.63 23.50
CA PHE A 458 14.27 -6.45 23.10
C PHE A 458 12.86 -6.42 23.73
N ALA A 459 12.39 -7.54 24.27
CA ALA A 459 11.15 -7.57 25.05
C ALA A 459 11.30 -6.85 26.40
N VAL A 460 12.53 -6.75 26.94
CA VAL A 460 12.82 -6.10 28.21
C VAL A 460 13.14 -4.61 27.97
N PRO A 461 12.33 -3.65 28.45
CA PRO A 461 12.50 -2.23 28.12
C PRO A 461 13.84 -1.61 28.56
N GLY A 462 14.45 -2.13 29.63
CA GLY A 462 15.78 -1.69 30.08
C GLY A 462 16.86 -2.10 29.10
N LEU A 463 16.94 -3.40 28.79
CA LEU A 463 17.89 -3.94 27.81
C LEU A 463 17.67 -3.33 26.42
N ARG A 464 16.42 -3.23 25.96
CA ARG A 464 16.09 -2.61 24.66
C ARG A 464 16.66 -1.20 24.53
N ARG A 465 16.48 -0.34 25.54
CA ARG A 465 17.01 1.04 25.53
C ARG A 465 18.53 1.06 25.45
N THR A 466 19.21 0.20 26.21
CA THR A 466 20.67 0.09 26.18
C THR A 466 21.17 -0.41 24.82
N ILE A 467 20.53 -1.43 24.25
CA ILE A 467 20.88 -1.98 22.94
C ILE A 467 20.65 -0.94 21.84
N ALA A 468 19.52 -0.22 21.86
CA ALA A 468 19.21 0.82 20.88
C ALA A 468 20.19 2.00 20.94
N ALA A 469 20.68 2.35 22.14
CA ALA A 469 21.68 3.41 22.31
C ALA A 469 23.08 3.00 21.80
N HIS A 470 23.45 1.73 21.97
CA HIS A 470 24.78 1.22 21.60
C HIS A 470 24.72 -0.14 20.89
N PRO A 471 24.16 -0.22 19.67
CA PRO A 471 23.83 -1.50 19.02
C PRO A 471 25.05 -2.34 18.67
N LEU A 472 26.16 -1.71 18.30
CA LEU A 472 27.43 -2.40 18.05
C LEU A 472 28.03 -2.98 19.34
N VAL A 473 28.12 -2.16 20.39
CA VAL A 473 28.72 -2.57 21.67
C VAL A 473 27.90 -3.69 22.30
N ALA A 474 26.57 -3.57 22.30
CA ALA A 474 25.68 -4.62 22.77
C ALA A 474 25.87 -5.92 21.98
N GLY A 475 26.02 -5.84 20.65
CA GLY A 475 26.33 -6.99 19.80
C GLY A 475 27.67 -7.65 20.17
N CYS A 476 28.74 -6.86 20.33
CA CYS A 476 30.06 -7.37 20.71
C CYS A 476 30.03 -8.03 22.10
N VAL A 477 29.34 -7.42 23.07
CA VAL A 477 29.15 -7.98 24.42
C VAL A 477 28.40 -9.31 24.35
N ALA A 478 27.31 -9.37 23.59
CA ALA A 478 26.54 -10.60 23.39
C ALA A 478 27.38 -11.68 22.70
N LEU A 479 28.20 -11.31 21.72
CA LEU A 479 29.07 -12.23 20.98
C LEU A 479 30.18 -12.82 21.86
N VAL A 480 30.79 -12.02 22.74
CA VAL A 480 31.72 -12.53 23.76
C VAL A 480 30.98 -13.39 24.79
N GLY A 481 29.81 -12.93 25.24
CA GLY A 481 28.96 -13.65 26.19
C GLY A 481 28.51 -15.02 25.67
N SER A 482 28.23 -15.17 24.37
CA SER A 482 27.85 -16.46 23.79
C SER A 482 28.97 -17.49 23.90
N VAL A 483 30.24 -17.09 23.78
CA VAL A 483 31.38 -18.00 23.98
C VAL A 483 31.49 -18.43 25.43
N VAL A 484 31.30 -17.51 26.38
CA VAL A 484 31.24 -17.85 27.81
C VAL A 484 30.13 -18.85 28.09
N VAL A 485 28.92 -18.63 27.54
CA VAL A 485 27.79 -19.56 27.66
C VAL A 485 28.14 -20.93 27.06
N MET A 486 28.82 -20.99 25.91
CA MET A 486 29.26 -22.25 25.32
C MET A 486 30.22 -23.03 26.23
N HIS A 487 31.18 -22.35 26.87
CA HIS A 487 32.07 -22.98 27.84
C HIS A 487 31.32 -23.48 29.08
N LEU A 488 30.45 -22.64 29.65
CA LEU A 488 29.66 -23.00 30.84
C LEU A 488 28.70 -24.16 30.57
N ALA A 489 28.16 -24.25 29.36
CA ALA A 489 27.29 -25.33 28.93
C ALA A 489 28.05 -26.59 28.46
N GLY A 490 29.38 -26.61 28.55
CA GLY A 490 30.21 -27.73 28.07
C GLY A 490 30.12 -27.99 26.57
N LEU A 491 29.61 -27.03 25.78
CA LEU A 491 29.39 -27.22 24.35
C LEU A 491 30.70 -27.20 23.56
N VAL A 492 31.75 -26.55 24.09
CA VAL A 492 33.07 -26.49 23.45
C VAL A 492 33.75 -27.87 23.47
N ASP A 493 33.45 -28.70 24.47
CA ASP A 493 34.04 -30.03 24.64
C ASP A 493 33.34 -31.11 23.79
N ILE A 494 32.20 -30.77 23.19
CA ILE A 494 31.46 -31.65 22.29
C ILE A 494 32.06 -31.52 20.89
N ALA A 495 32.24 -32.66 20.22
CA ALA A 495 32.74 -32.72 18.85
C ALA A 495 31.92 -31.81 17.90
N TYR A 496 32.61 -31.12 17.00
CA TYR A 496 32.02 -30.30 15.91
C TYR A 496 30.76 -30.92 15.28
N THR A 497 30.80 -32.23 14.97
CA THR A 497 29.69 -32.96 14.31
C THR A 497 28.41 -33.06 15.14
N GLN A 498 28.46 -32.82 16.44
CA GLN A 498 27.26 -32.74 17.29
C GLN A 498 26.94 -31.30 17.69
N ARG A 499 27.96 -30.43 17.76
CA ARG A 499 27.81 -29.02 18.14
C ARG A 499 27.19 -28.15 17.03
N HIS A 500 27.47 -28.44 15.76
CA HIS A 500 27.11 -27.54 14.66
C HIS A 500 25.61 -27.34 14.41
N HIS A 501 24.75 -28.24 14.90
CA HIS A 501 23.28 -28.10 14.83
C HIS A 501 22.69 -27.37 16.05
N HIS A 502 23.50 -27.07 17.07
CA HIS A 502 23.02 -26.51 18.32
C HIS A 502 22.76 -24.99 18.20
N PRO A 503 21.67 -24.45 18.78
CA PRO A 503 21.33 -23.04 18.63
C PRO A 503 22.33 -22.09 19.28
N VAL A 504 23.01 -22.48 20.37
CA VAL A 504 23.95 -21.59 21.07
C VAL A 504 25.17 -21.23 20.19
N PRO A 505 25.92 -22.19 19.60
CA PRO A 505 26.94 -21.87 18.58
C PRO A 505 26.37 -21.13 17.38
N ALA A 506 25.18 -21.50 16.89
CA ALA A 506 24.56 -20.83 15.75
C ALA A 506 24.20 -19.36 16.05
N LEU A 507 23.80 -19.04 17.29
CA LEU A 507 23.55 -17.68 17.76
C LEU A 507 24.81 -16.83 17.67
N GLN A 508 25.98 -17.40 17.97
CA GLN A 508 27.26 -16.71 17.82
C GLN A 508 27.47 -16.24 16.37
N LEU A 509 27.20 -17.10 15.38
CA LEU A 509 27.30 -16.75 13.95
C LEU A 509 26.35 -15.62 13.58
N LEU A 510 25.11 -15.67 14.06
CA LEU A 510 24.14 -14.59 13.89
C LEU A 510 24.65 -13.27 14.50
N LEU A 511 25.21 -13.32 15.71
CA LEU A 511 25.77 -12.13 16.37
C LEU A 511 26.97 -11.53 15.63
N MET A 512 27.79 -12.36 14.94
CA MET A 512 28.84 -11.85 14.04
C MET A 512 28.26 -10.98 12.94
N GLY A 513 27.14 -11.41 12.34
CA GLY A 513 26.41 -10.65 11.32
C GLY A 513 25.84 -9.33 11.85
N TRP A 514 25.28 -9.34 13.06
CA TRP A 514 24.78 -8.12 13.71
C TRP A 514 25.91 -7.09 13.91
N CYS A 515 27.05 -7.55 14.43
CA CYS A 515 28.23 -6.70 14.62
C CYS A 515 28.77 -6.17 13.28
N ALA A 516 28.79 -7.01 12.25
CA ALA A 516 29.26 -6.63 10.91
C ALA A 516 28.46 -5.45 10.33
N PHE A 517 27.14 -5.42 10.54
CA PHE A 517 26.29 -4.32 10.04
C PHE A 517 26.54 -2.99 10.75
N PHE A 518 26.60 -3.00 12.09
CA PHE A 518 26.76 -1.76 12.87
C PHE A 518 28.22 -1.24 12.91
N ALA A 519 29.18 -1.97 12.36
CA ALA A 519 30.56 -1.54 12.20
C ALA A 519 30.71 -0.47 11.11
N SER A 520 30.60 0.80 11.50
CA SER A 520 30.59 1.95 10.59
C SER A 520 31.97 2.51 10.28
N SER A 521 32.86 2.59 11.29
CA SER A 521 34.20 3.17 11.14
C SER A 521 35.26 2.11 10.83
N LEU A 522 36.40 2.55 10.26
CA LEU A 522 37.55 1.67 9.98
C LEU A 522 38.01 0.93 11.24
N ALA A 523 38.09 1.64 12.38
CA ALA A 523 38.48 1.05 13.65
C ALA A 523 37.44 0.02 14.15
N GLN A 524 36.15 0.34 14.04
CA GLN A 524 35.08 -0.60 14.40
C GLN A 524 35.14 -1.87 13.55
N ARG A 525 35.34 -1.74 12.24
CA ARG A 525 35.46 -2.88 11.32
C ARG A 525 36.69 -3.74 11.60
N ALA A 526 37.82 -3.12 11.92
CA ALA A 526 39.03 -3.83 12.32
C ALA A 526 38.81 -4.61 13.63
N VAL A 527 38.21 -3.96 14.65
CA VAL A 527 37.87 -4.61 15.93
C VAL A 527 36.90 -5.77 15.72
N VAL A 528 35.82 -5.59 14.95
CA VAL A 528 34.86 -6.67 14.66
C VAL A 528 35.52 -7.80 13.89
N SER A 529 36.42 -7.50 12.94
CA SER A 529 37.16 -8.54 12.20
C SER A 529 38.05 -9.37 13.14
N LEU A 530 38.81 -8.72 14.01
CA LEU A 530 39.64 -9.39 15.01
C LEU A 530 38.79 -10.21 15.99
N LEU A 531 37.64 -9.67 16.40
CA LEU A 531 36.70 -10.35 17.28
C LEU A 531 36.13 -11.61 16.62
N ILE A 532 35.70 -11.53 15.35
CA ILE A 532 35.21 -12.68 14.59
C ILE A 532 36.30 -13.75 14.46
N LEU A 533 37.53 -13.36 14.11
CA LEU A 533 38.66 -14.29 13.97
C LEU A 533 39.02 -14.96 15.31
N GLY A 534 39.14 -14.18 16.39
CA GLY A 534 39.50 -14.69 17.70
C GLY A 534 38.42 -15.60 18.29
N LEU A 535 37.14 -15.22 18.17
CA LEU A 535 36.03 -16.02 18.69
C LEU A 535 35.68 -17.22 17.81
N TRP A 536 36.03 -17.18 16.52
CA TRP A 536 35.99 -18.38 15.67
C TRP A 536 36.91 -19.46 16.25
N TRP A 537 38.14 -19.12 16.63
CA TRP A 537 39.07 -20.09 17.19
C TRP A 537 38.54 -20.75 18.47
N GLY A 538 37.96 -19.96 19.39
CA GLY A 538 37.43 -20.48 20.65
C GLY A 538 36.18 -21.35 20.54
N ALA A 539 35.37 -21.16 19.50
CA ALA A 539 34.06 -21.81 19.38
C ALA A 539 33.91 -22.70 18.13
N TRP A 540 34.86 -22.65 17.20
CA TRP A 540 34.84 -23.31 15.88
C TRP A 540 36.25 -23.76 15.42
N GLY A 541 37.25 -23.76 16.31
CA GLY A 541 38.63 -24.11 15.97
C GLY A 541 38.83 -25.56 15.51
N ASP A 542 37.92 -26.46 15.88
CA ASP A 542 37.86 -27.86 15.45
C ASP A 542 37.09 -28.09 14.12
N ALA A 543 36.55 -27.03 13.52
CA ALA A 543 35.89 -27.11 12.22
C ALA A 543 36.93 -27.31 11.09
N PRO A 544 36.59 -28.07 10.02
CA PRO A 544 37.46 -28.23 8.85
C PRO A 544 37.91 -26.88 8.26
N THR A 545 39.19 -26.77 7.90
CA THR A 545 39.81 -25.52 7.42
C THR A 545 39.06 -24.90 6.24
N GLY A 546 38.54 -25.71 5.31
CA GLY A 546 37.76 -25.21 4.17
C GLY A 546 36.46 -24.50 4.59
N ILE A 547 35.79 -25.00 5.63
CA ILE A 547 34.57 -24.39 6.19
C ILE A 547 34.90 -23.04 6.81
N ALA A 548 35.97 -22.98 7.61
CA ALA A 548 36.44 -21.77 8.25
C ALA A 548 36.83 -20.71 7.21
N LEU A 549 37.66 -21.06 6.22
CA LEU A 549 38.09 -20.14 5.17
C LEU A 549 36.90 -19.57 4.40
N PHE A 550 35.95 -20.41 4.00
CA PHE A 550 34.77 -19.95 3.26
C PHE A 550 33.92 -18.98 4.09
N ALA A 551 33.56 -19.36 5.31
CA ALA A 551 32.70 -18.55 6.17
C ALA A 551 33.37 -17.24 6.59
N LEU A 552 34.64 -17.27 6.99
CA LEU A 552 35.40 -16.08 7.42
C LEU A 552 35.71 -15.13 6.26
N THR A 553 35.99 -15.65 5.06
CA THR A 553 36.18 -14.80 3.88
C THR A 553 34.89 -14.07 3.51
N GLY A 554 33.76 -14.79 3.51
CA GLY A 554 32.44 -14.19 3.29
C GLY A 554 32.08 -13.15 4.36
N ALA A 555 32.29 -13.48 5.63
CA ALA A 555 32.05 -12.55 6.75
C ALA A 555 32.94 -11.31 6.65
N GLY A 556 34.24 -11.47 6.34
CA GLY A 556 35.16 -10.37 6.11
C GLY A 556 34.69 -9.46 4.97
N ALA A 557 34.30 -10.02 3.84
CA ALA A 557 33.79 -9.23 2.71
C ALA A 557 32.55 -8.38 3.12
N VAL A 558 31.68 -8.92 3.97
CA VAL A 558 30.50 -8.22 4.50
C VAL A 558 30.89 -7.15 5.53
N VAL A 559 31.75 -7.45 6.50
CA VAL A 559 32.23 -6.49 7.52
C VAL A 559 32.90 -5.27 6.87
N TRP A 560 33.68 -5.50 5.82
CA TRP A 560 34.38 -4.43 5.11
C TRP A 560 33.51 -3.74 4.05
N GLY A 561 32.28 -4.20 3.85
CA GLY A 561 31.33 -3.61 2.90
C GLY A 561 31.86 -3.60 1.48
N LEU A 562 32.58 -4.65 1.07
CA LEU A 562 33.20 -4.72 -0.26
C LEU A 562 32.13 -4.62 -1.34
N ARG A 563 32.47 -3.93 -2.43
CA ARG A 563 31.63 -3.80 -3.62
C ARG A 563 32.40 -4.26 -4.83
N VAL A 564 31.76 -5.09 -5.65
CA VAL A 564 32.37 -5.65 -6.87
C VAL A 564 31.65 -5.09 -8.09
N PRO A 565 32.35 -4.44 -9.02
CA PRO A 565 31.74 -3.99 -10.27
C PRO A 565 31.45 -5.20 -11.17
N LEU A 566 30.19 -5.43 -11.50
CA LEU A 566 29.73 -6.50 -12.39
C LEU A 566 28.84 -5.94 -13.49
N PHE A 567 28.83 -6.61 -14.64
CA PHE A 567 27.93 -6.23 -15.73
C PHE A 567 26.46 -6.37 -15.30
N ARG A 568 25.62 -5.39 -15.67
CA ARG A 568 24.20 -5.34 -15.31
C ARG A 568 23.42 -6.61 -15.63
N GLY A 569 23.76 -7.32 -16.72
CA GLY A 569 23.16 -8.62 -17.04
C GLY A 569 23.45 -9.67 -15.96
N VAL A 570 24.71 -9.75 -15.51
CA VAL A 570 25.15 -10.66 -14.43
C VAL A 570 24.52 -10.23 -13.10
N THR A 571 24.56 -8.93 -12.78
CA THR A 571 23.96 -8.39 -11.55
C THR A 571 22.47 -8.71 -11.45
N ARG A 572 21.72 -8.57 -12.55
CA ARG A 572 20.30 -8.99 -12.60
C ARG A 572 20.12 -10.48 -12.33
N GLY A 573 20.98 -11.33 -12.90
CA GLY A 573 20.97 -12.77 -12.64
C GLY A 573 21.21 -13.08 -11.16
N LEU A 574 22.24 -12.48 -10.57
CA LEU A 574 22.61 -12.67 -9.16
C LEU A 574 21.52 -12.18 -8.21
N MET A 575 20.93 -11.02 -8.46
CA MET A 575 19.81 -10.51 -7.65
C MET A 575 18.59 -11.43 -7.71
N ARG A 576 18.26 -11.97 -8.89
CA ARG A 576 17.19 -12.98 -9.03
C ARG A 576 17.49 -14.23 -8.21
N ILE A 577 18.70 -14.78 -8.31
CA ILE A 577 19.11 -15.93 -7.50
C ILE A 577 19.05 -15.59 -6.00
N GLY A 578 19.51 -14.41 -5.60
CA GLY A 578 19.42 -13.90 -4.23
C GLY A 578 17.99 -13.90 -3.70
N SER A 579 17.02 -13.47 -4.52
CA SER A 579 15.59 -13.51 -4.15
C SER A 579 15.02 -14.93 -4.04
N LEU A 580 15.70 -15.94 -4.60
CA LEU A 580 15.29 -17.35 -4.51
C LEU A 580 15.96 -18.09 -3.36
N THR A 581 16.85 -17.44 -2.58
CA THR A 581 17.69 -18.13 -1.56
C THR A 581 16.88 -19.01 -0.61
N LEU A 582 15.74 -18.54 -0.11
CA LEU A 582 14.86 -19.32 0.78
C LEU A 582 14.37 -20.60 0.09
N PHE A 583 13.80 -20.46 -1.11
CA PHE A 583 13.25 -21.58 -1.86
C PHE A 583 14.34 -22.55 -2.33
N LEU A 584 15.50 -22.02 -2.73
CA LEU A 584 16.69 -22.81 -3.07
C LEU A 584 17.11 -23.67 -1.88
N TYR A 585 17.11 -23.08 -0.67
CA TYR A 585 17.42 -23.81 0.55
C TYR A 585 16.39 -24.90 0.83
N LEU A 586 15.10 -24.61 0.74
CA LEU A 586 14.08 -25.60 1.07
C LEU A 586 13.96 -26.71 0.00
N LEU A 587 14.18 -26.40 -1.27
CA LEU A 587 13.90 -27.33 -2.38
C LEU A 587 15.12 -28.11 -2.86
N HIS A 588 16.35 -27.79 -2.42
CA HIS A 588 17.52 -28.55 -2.87
C HIS A 588 17.48 -30.01 -2.40
N VAL A 589 17.02 -30.28 -1.16
CA VAL A 589 16.95 -31.66 -0.63
C VAL A 589 15.97 -32.54 -1.41
N PRO A 590 14.69 -32.15 -1.62
CA PRO A 590 13.77 -32.98 -2.40
C PRO A 590 14.25 -33.19 -3.84
N VAL A 591 14.79 -32.15 -4.48
CA VAL A 591 15.34 -32.25 -5.83
C VAL A 591 16.50 -33.24 -5.86
N MET A 592 17.47 -33.10 -4.95
CA MET A 592 18.62 -34.00 -4.84
C MET A 592 18.18 -35.45 -4.63
N VAL A 593 17.27 -35.71 -3.69
CA VAL A 593 16.75 -37.06 -3.40
C VAL A 593 16.04 -37.68 -4.60
N LEU A 594 15.40 -36.87 -5.45
CA LEU A 594 14.76 -37.34 -6.67
C LEU A 594 15.74 -37.53 -7.83
N VAL A 595 16.75 -36.68 -7.96
CA VAL A 595 17.63 -36.62 -9.14
C VAL A 595 18.84 -37.54 -8.99
N LEU A 596 19.56 -37.46 -7.87
CA LEU A 596 20.84 -38.16 -7.71
C LEU A 596 20.75 -39.68 -7.89
N PRO A 597 19.73 -40.40 -7.38
CA PRO A 597 19.64 -41.85 -7.60
C PRO A 597 19.48 -42.25 -9.06
N ARG A 598 19.00 -41.34 -9.92
CA ARG A 598 18.84 -41.58 -11.37
C ARG A 598 20.08 -41.19 -12.19
N MET A 599 21.06 -40.55 -11.55
CA MET A 599 22.25 -40.01 -12.18
C MET A 599 23.53 -40.49 -11.50
N SER A 600 23.47 -41.59 -10.74
CA SER A 600 24.61 -42.14 -9.99
C SER A 600 25.84 -42.41 -10.87
N ASP A 601 25.61 -42.75 -12.14
CA ASP A 601 26.66 -43.13 -13.08
C ASP A 601 27.28 -41.94 -13.83
N GLN A 602 26.76 -40.73 -13.59
CA GLN A 602 27.22 -39.50 -14.26
C GLN A 602 28.30 -38.79 -13.45
N PRO A 603 29.17 -37.97 -14.07
CA PRO A 603 30.16 -37.17 -13.35
C PRO A 603 29.50 -36.22 -12.33
N GLU A 604 30.10 -36.06 -11.15
CA GLU A 604 29.55 -35.21 -10.08
C GLU A 604 29.30 -33.76 -10.52
N ALA A 605 30.14 -33.23 -11.42
CA ALA A 605 29.94 -31.89 -11.98
C ALA A 605 28.62 -31.78 -12.77
N LEU A 606 28.24 -32.82 -13.51
CA LEU A 606 26.98 -32.89 -14.23
C LEU A 606 25.80 -33.08 -13.26
N GLN A 607 25.96 -33.93 -12.24
CA GLN A 607 24.95 -34.11 -11.19
C GLN A 607 24.66 -32.76 -10.50
N LEU A 608 25.69 -32.03 -10.09
CA LEU A 608 25.58 -30.71 -9.47
C LEU A 608 24.89 -29.71 -10.39
N ALA A 609 25.28 -29.63 -11.66
CA ALA A 609 24.68 -28.71 -12.62
C ALA A 609 23.17 -28.98 -12.81
N VAL A 610 22.78 -30.26 -12.90
CA VAL A 610 21.36 -30.65 -13.03
C VAL A 610 20.59 -30.36 -11.75
N VAL A 611 21.13 -30.68 -10.57
CA VAL A 611 20.48 -30.35 -9.29
C VAL A 611 20.30 -28.84 -9.15
N ILE A 612 21.31 -28.04 -9.47
CA ILE A 612 21.22 -26.56 -9.45
C ILE A 612 20.11 -26.08 -10.40
N ALA A 613 20.10 -26.56 -11.65
CA ALA A 613 19.12 -26.12 -12.64
C ALA A 613 17.69 -26.45 -12.23
N LEU A 614 17.44 -27.69 -11.79
CA LEU A 614 16.12 -28.12 -11.35
C LEU A 614 15.68 -27.43 -10.05
N THR A 615 16.60 -27.20 -9.12
CA THR A 615 16.30 -26.47 -7.88
C THR A 615 15.97 -25.01 -8.19
N LEU A 616 16.66 -24.36 -9.12
CA LEU A 616 16.34 -22.99 -9.56
C LEU A 616 14.95 -22.91 -10.20
N ILE A 617 14.60 -23.86 -11.07
CA ILE A 617 13.29 -23.93 -11.72
C ILE A 617 12.20 -24.13 -10.66
N ALA A 618 12.36 -25.13 -9.79
CA ALA A 618 11.42 -25.41 -8.71
C ALA A 618 11.25 -24.19 -7.79
N SER A 619 12.35 -23.52 -7.44
CA SER A 619 12.34 -22.33 -6.60
C SER A 619 11.62 -21.16 -7.24
N ALA A 620 11.83 -20.91 -8.53
CA ALA A 620 11.13 -19.86 -9.25
C ALA A 620 9.62 -20.11 -9.31
N LEU A 621 9.21 -21.35 -9.57
CA LEU A 621 7.79 -21.75 -9.57
C LEU A 621 7.15 -21.63 -8.18
N SER A 622 7.86 -22.09 -7.14
CA SER A 622 7.38 -21.98 -5.75
C SER A 622 7.28 -20.54 -5.28
N LYS A 623 8.24 -19.66 -5.64
CA LYS A 623 8.14 -18.22 -5.35
C LYS A 623 6.92 -17.61 -6.03
N LEU A 624 6.71 -17.88 -7.32
CA LEU A 624 5.55 -17.37 -8.05
C LEU A 624 4.22 -17.83 -7.43
N ALA A 625 4.15 -19.08 -6.97
CA ALA A 625 2.97 -19.60 -6.27
C ALA A 625 2.77 -18.90 -4.92
N TYR A 626 3.84 -18.71 -4.15
CA TYR A 626 3.83 -18.01 -2.86
C TYR A 626 3.36 -16.55 -3.01
N ASP A 627 3.90 -15.80 -3.97
CA ASP A 627 3.56 -14.40 -4.20
C ASP A 627 2.06 -14.26 -4.56
N ARG A 628 1.53 -15.18 -5.39
CA ARG A 628 0.10 -15.21 -5.77
C ARG A 628 -0.83 -15.57 -4.61
N THR A 629 -0.45 -16.51 -3.75
CA THR A 629 -1.29 -16.88 -2.60
C THR A 629 -1.24 -15.83 -1.50
N ALA A 630 -0.09 -15.21 -1.26
CA ALA A 630 0.05 -14.08 -0.34
C ALA A 630 -0.88 -12.91 -0.73
N ALA A 631 -0.88 -12.54 -2.03
CA ALA A 631 -1.77 -11.50 -2.56
C ALA A 631 -3.26 -11.86 -2.40
N ARG A 632 -3.65 -13.12 -2.61
CA ARG A 632 -5.04 -13.59 -2.44
C ARG A 632 -5.50 -13.62 -0.98
N LEU A 633 -4.62 -14.03 -0.06
CA LEU A 633 -4.93 -14.06 1.37
C LEU A 633 -5.11 -12.66 1.96
N GLN A 634 -4.37 -11.67 1.44
CA GLN A 634 -4.58 -10.27 1.82
C GLN A 634 -5.93 -9.74 1.37
N GLY A 635 -6.35 -10.02 0.14
CA GLY A 635 -7.67 -9.61 -0.37
C GLY A 635 -8.86 -10.29 0.32
N LEU A 636 -8.63 -11.34 1.12
CA LEU A 636 -9.65 -12.01 1.94
C LEU A 636 -9.69 -11.51 3.39
N LEU A 637 -8.63 -10.83 3.85
CA LEU A 637 -8.49 -10.30 5.21
C LEU A 637 -8.77 -8.79 5.29
N THR A 638 -8.95 -8.13 4.15
CA THR A 638 -9.44 -6.75 3.97
C THR A 638 -10.87 -6.79 3.47
#